data_AF-A0A919PNA7-F1
#
_entry.id   AF-A0A919PNA7-F1
#
_cell.length_a   1.000
_cell.length_b   1.000
_cell.length_c   1.000
_cell.angle_alpha   90.00
_cell.angle_beta   90.00
_cell.angle_gamma   90.00
#
_symmetry.space_group_name_H-M   'P 1'
#
loop_
_entity.id
_entity.type
_entity.pdbx_description
1 polymer ?
#
loop_
_entity_poly.entity_id
_entity_poly.type
_entity_poly.pdbx_seq_one_letter_code
_entity_poly.pdbx_strand_id
1 'polypeptide(L)'
;MDVQSWERVLLQDVLDRGRPGERLYLYVDRELLGRLSGMDPADAVADFCNAVRSSEPGRPFVKAALAASRWRDRHFSGPPGFVAALALTVLAVTEVPLGGSNGIYRRQNELLGRPPTPTEPPGYRDHVPGMWAVWNEWLDGPGAAYGRSSARNHGRWTLQGWSRSQGLIRHIDRIRIEQFLSDTATARSRSPLAAEFVEWLRYRGSAGADLLARFADDAAMQVVQDVLDDESERLRRDGRRPTVHRGSRAMLHYDDWLGEFGGAVAVDPTWYGLTLDLGDDEPYVAGPFDTVLVLRAGVPDGDVLGSGVELELADRVTVTFGGEDAYVMADDPAVSGRVQCRTVTHPSLYHVLVRDAHLHGLARTLRADGIDRTAKPSVVPGWSWLENVPLEPGAQILSAVGLTAAVPGPPSRSRLDGGLQVAHSTYLTGGEPDFVIDSDAALPGLTLDGARLPVTPGQRRVSLADQRPAPGTHRVASDLGDRTFVTMVHQQDRARAGDIWRSVTLTSTGLHFSEPTRMAQPDVGLAGAVLRGASLPPSITVRRPPGTECLVVTDEGDVSEVWPSAPPWLRAIGVEPHFVNVMQAVRTLPAPPAFFVVRSGRRHVAHVVEIPLSTPQLPGRVPSQPRPNLVGELFTGPGPQSSTADARFRSALSKAILRKVATRGDYPPSCRPTAMRDDVQQGPRVDNPYDDVLTWLSERERGRASQSLYAETWAWACARYGHADMGGAWRKSLGTLMSLGFIERDYARQEVAIAPAALSAIPSSVGVFVLTGARPRRLLERMDDPNDPDASVAAAVDTWVLHLRTAVDATGHAAGPTTVYVECETADNGVVQAGLSALGVTLQGDVGTHLLEGLPSLRQLLVTGTQLTLSPGREPRLRAMNAGGVWVWAPRNDDRARGLYCYPIRGRRSFAWRTEPDGALVAVDADAGEWLARLNRGQSTLLAYDPLGKKLVVRGGLQPPALLHRALCLRTGLPAYMMTSGGLGAYRWVYENVDNVAAERTADLLGQTLQYTHRTMRTAS
;
A
#
# COMPACT_ATOMS: atom_id res chain seq x y z
N MET A 1 -25.45 37.32 -44.30
CA MET A 1 -25.09 38.75 -44.18
C MET A 1 -24.04 39.08 -45.25
N ASP A 2 -24.00 40.31 -45.76
CA ASP A 2 -22.92 40.71 -46.68
C ASP A 2 -21.64 41.07 -45.91
N VAL A 3 -20.51 41.23 -46.62
CA VAL A 3 -19.20 41.47 -45.98
C VAL A 3 -19.17 42.77 -45.19
N GLN A 4 -19.89 43.81 -45.63
CA GLN A 4 -19.96 45.10 -44.94
C GLN A 4 -20.76 45.01 -43.64
N SER A 5 -21.82 44.22 -43.63
CA SER A 5 -22.59 43.94 -42.41
C SER A 5 -21.72 43.18 -41.40
N TRP A 6 -20.96 42.18 -41.86
CA TRP A 6 -19.99 41.46 -41.03
C TRP A 6 -18.90 42.38 -40.48
N GLU A 7 -18.31 43.25 -41.30
CA GLU A 7 -17.33 44.24 -40.85
C GLU A 7 -17.87 45.15 -39.76
N ARG A 8 -19.12 45.63 -39.91
CA ARG A 8 -19.76 46.51 -38.94
C ARG A 8 -19.98 45.82 -37.60
N VAL A 9 -20.56 44.61 -37.59
CA VAL A 9 -20.88 43.91 -36.33
C VAL A 9 -19.61 43.44 -35.62
N LEU A 10 -18.60 42.96 -36.36
CA LEU A 10 -17.31 42.56 -35.78
C LEU A 10 -16.56 43.76 -35.20
N LEU A 11 -16.57 44.89 -35.90
CA LEU A 11 -15.96 46.11 -35.40
C LEU A 11 -16.68 46.60 -34.14
N GLN A 12 -18.02 46.63 -34.15
CA GLN A 12 -18.80 47.09 -33.00
C GLN A 12 -18.52 46.23 -31.77
N ASP A 13 -18.54 44.91 -31.91
CA ASP A 13 -18.21 43.97 -30.82
C ASP A 13 -16.80 44.18 -30.26
N VAL A 14 -15.82 44.46 -31.12
CA VAL A 14 -14.46 44.78 -30.67
C VAL A 14 -14.44 46.11 -29.91
N LEU A 15 -15.10 47.15 -30.42
CA LEU A 15 -15.15 48.47 -29.77
C LEU A 15 -15.87 48.41 -28.42
N ASP A 16 -16.96 47.66 -28.32
CA ASP A 16 -17.76 47.50 -27.09
C ASP A 16 -16.96 46.84 -25.96
N ARG A 17 -16.03 45.94 -26.31
CA ARG A 17 -15.10 45.31 -25.37
C ARG A 17 -13.87 46.17 -25.05
N GLY A 18 -13.65 47.23 -25.82
CA GLY A 18 -12.47 48.08 -25.72
C GLY A 18 -12.46 48.95 -24.47
N ARG A 19 -11.27 49.09 -23.87
CA ARG A 19 -11.03 49.97 -22.72
C ARG A 19 -9.76 50.78 -22.94
N PRO A 20 -9.77 52.11 -22.66
CA PRO A 20 -8.59 52.93 -22.72
C PRO A 20 -7.44 52.32 -21.89
N GLY A 21 -6.28 52.13 -22.52
CA GLY A 21 -5.09 51.61 -21.85
C GLY A 21 -5.06 50.08 -21.68
N GLU A 22 -6.10 49.32 -22.00
CA GLU A 22 -6.03 47.85 -22.04
C GLU A 22 -5.68 47.35 -23.45
N ARG A 23 -5.30 46.09 -23.64
CA ARG A 23 -5.04 45.54 -24.98
C ARG A 23 -6.36 45.23 -25.68
N LEU A 24 -6.48 45.58 -26.96
CA LEU A 24 -7.68 45.30 -27.75
C LEU A 24 -7.46 44.10 -28.67
N TYR A 25 -8.23 43.02 -28.47
CA TYR A 25 -8.12 41.77 -29.24
C TYR A 25 -9.24 41.64 -30.28
N LEU A 26 -8.87 41.40 -31.55
CA LEU A 26 -9.80 40.92 -32.58
C LEU A 26 -9.94 39.40 -32.46
N TYR A 27 -10.53 38.91 -31.37
CA TYR A 27 -10.82 37.49 -31.17
C TYR A 27 -12.07 37.08 -31.94
N VAL A 28 -11.98 36.03 -32.74
CA VAL A 28 -13.10 35.50 -33.54
C VAL A 28 -13.08 33.98 -33.55
N ASP A 29 -14.24 33.38 -33.29
CA ASP A 29 -14.52 31.96 -33.43
C ASP A 29 -15.97 31.74 -33.90
N ARG A 30 -16.38 30.48 -34.02
CA ARG A 30 -17.74 30.11 -34.44
C ARG A 30 -18.85 30.59 -33.51
N GLU A 31 -18.63 30.58 -32.19
CA GLU A 31 -19.68 30.90 -31.22
C GLU A 31 -19.93 32.42 -31.22
N LEU A 32 -18.86 33.21 -31.30
CA LEU A 32 -18.97 34.65 -31.49
C LEU A 32 -19.72 34.99 -32.78
N LEU A 33 -19.40 34.32 -33.90
CA LEU A 33 -20.11 34.55 -35.17
C LEU A 33 -21.58 34.18 -35.08
N GLY A 34 -21.92 33.07 -34.41
CA GLY A 34 -23.30 32.69 -34.11
C GLY A 34 -24.02 33.78 -33.30
N ARG A 35 -23.40 34.26 -32.21
CA ARG A 35 -23.93 35.31 -31.34
C ARG A 35 -24.16 36.63 -32.07
N LEU A 36 -23.21 37.08 -32.89
CA LEU A 36 -23.32 38.35 -33.62
C LEU A 36 -24.35 38.33 -34.76
N SER A 37 -24.60 37.15 -35.36
CA SER A 37 -25.56 37.00 -36.45
C SER A 37 -26.95 36.52 -36.01
N GLY A 38 -27.05 35.95 -34.81
CA GLY A 38 -28.24 35.23 -34.35
C GLY A 38 -28.48 33.88 -35.05
N MET A 39 -27.49 33.36 -35.78
CA MET A 39 -27.56 32.07 -36.49
C MET A 39 -26.95 30.94 -35.64
N ASP A 40 -27.20 29.69 -36.03
CA ASP A 40 -26.42 28.56 -35.53
C ASP A 40 -24.92 28.78 -35.83
N PRO A 41 -23.99 28.45 -34.92
CA PRO A 41 -22.56 28.66 -35.12
C PRO A 41 -22.01 28.08 -36.43
N ALA A 42 -22.51 26.93 -36.89
CA ALA A 42 -22.07 26.34 -38.16
C ALA A 42 -22.56 27.15 -39.36
N ASP A 43 -23.81 27.59 -39.33
CA ASP A 43 -24.42 28.42 -40.38
C ASP A 43 -23.78 29.81 -40.42
N ALA A 44 -23.48 30.39 -39.26
CA ALA A 44 -22.81 31.68 -39.14
C ALA A 44 -21.41 31.65 -39.76
N VAL A 45 -20.63 30.59 -39.50
CA VAL A 45 -19.32 30.38 -40.14
C VAL A 45 -19.48 30.25 -41.66
N ALA A 46 -20.45 29.47 -42.13
CA ALA A 46 -20.68 29.30 -43.56
C ALA A 46 -21.09 30.62 -44.25
N ASP A 47 -22.00 31.39 -43.65
CA ASP A 47 -22.43 32.71 -44.12
C ASP A 47 -21.28 33.72 -44.13
N PHE A 48 -20.50 33.79 -43.05
CA PHE A 48 -19.32 34.63 -42.94
C PHE A 48 -18.28 34.29 -44.03
N CYS A 49 -17.94 33.01 -44.18
CA CYS A 49 -17.02 32.55 -45.22
C CYS A 49 -17.56 32.84 -46.63
N ASN A 50 -18.86 32.68 -46.87
CA ASN A 50 -19.50 33.04 -48.15
C ASN A 50 -19.38 34.54 -48.44
N ALA A 51 -19.61 35.39 -47.45
CA ALA A 51 -19.50 36.84 -47.58
C ALA A 51 -18.07 37.26 -47.96
N VAL A 52 -17.05 36.68 -47.31
CA VAL A 52 -15.65 36.97 -47.62
C VAL A 52 -15.26 36.42 -49.01
N ARG A 53 -15.66 35.20 -49.37
CA ARG A 53 -15.40 34.60 -50.70
C ARG A 53 -16.00 35.40 -51.85
N SER A 54 -17.21 35.91 -51.66
CA SER A 54 -17.93 36.69 -52.66
C SER A 54 -17.27 38.03 -52.98
N SER A 55 -16.31 38.47 -52.15
CA SER A 55 -15.62 39.75 -52.33
C SER A 55 -14.51 39.73 -53.40
N GLU A 56 -13.78 38.61 -53.56
CA GLU A 56 -12.72 38.42 -54.57
C GLU A 56 -12.22 36.95 -54.69
N PRO A 57 -12.62 36.17 -55.72
CA PRO A 57 -12.36 34.71 -55.78
C PRO A 57 -10.90 34.27 -55.97
N GLY A 58 -10.06 35.10 -56.61
CA GLY A 58 -8.70 34.71 -57.01
C GLY A 58 -7.60 35.08 -56.01
N ARG A 59 -7.76 36.21 -55.32
CA ARG A 59 -6.81 36.75 -54.34
C ARG A 59 -7.60 37.32 -53.15
N PRO A 60 -7.94 36.47 -52.16
CA PRO A 60 -8.98 36.78 -51.18
C PRO A 60 -8.69 37.96 -50.24
N PHE A 61 -7.46 38.49 -50.23
CA PHE A 61 -7.04 39.58 -49.35
C PHE A 61 -6.71 40.89 -50.07
N VAL A 62 -6.71 40.95 -51.41
CA VAL A 62 -6.28 42.15 -52.17
C VAL A 62 -7.22 43.32 -51.92
N LYS A 63 -8.53 43.15 -52.12
CA LYS A 63 -9.53 44.20 -51.90
C LYS A 63 -9.52 44.74 -50.46
N ALA A 64 -9.39 43.85 -49.48
CA ALA A 64 -9.29 44.23 -48.08
C ALA A 64 -8.00 45.02 -47.78
N ALA A 65 -6.86 44.61 -48.33
CA ALA A 65 -5.61 45.38 -48.20
C ALA A 65 -5.69 46.77 -48.85
N LEU A 66 -6.32 46.88 -50.03
CA LEU A 66 -6.58 48.19 -50.65
C LEU A 66 -7.55 49.05 -49.84
N ALA A 67 -8.51 48.43 -49.14
CA ALA A 67 -9.39 49.14 -48.21
C ALA A 67 -8.62 49.62 -46.97
N ALA A 68 -7.71 48.81 -46.42
CA ALA A 68 -6.85 49.18 -45.30
C ALA A 68 -5.96 50.38 -45.64
N SER A 69 -5.26 50.34 -46.78
CA SER A 69 -4.44 51.47 -47.24
C SER A 69 -5.26 52.74 -47.41
N ARG A 70 -6.43 52.66 -48.09
CA ARG A 70 -7.31 53.82 -48.27
C ARG A 70 -7.85 54.38 -46.96
N TRP A 71 -8.13 53.52 -45.98
CA TRP A 71 -8.59 53.94 -44.67
C TRP A 71 -7.48 54.67 -43.89
N ARG A 72 -6.24 54.15 -43.94
CA ARG A 72 -5.06 54.84 -43.40
C ARG A 72 -4.81 56.19 -44.09
N ASP A 73 -4.87 56.24 -45.42
CA ASP A 73 -4.65 57.48 -46.20
C ASP A 73 -5.72 58.55 -45.91
N ARG A 74 -6.89 58.15 -45.41
CA ARG A 74 -7.96 59.04 -44.91
C ARG A 74 -7.86 59.31 -43.41
N HIS A 75 -6.69 59.11 -42.82
CA HIS A 75 -6.42 59.27 -41.38
C HIS A 75 -7.43 58.52 -40.50
N PHE A 76 -7.77 57.29 -40.88
CA PHE A 76 -8.68 56.40 -40.15
C PHE A 76 -10.11 56.91 -40.01
N SER A 77 -10.55 57.79 -40.92
CA SER A 77 -11.93 58.29 -40.93
C SER A 77 -12.92 57.22 -41.44
N GLY A 78 -14.01 57.01 -40.69
CA GLY A 78 -15.04 56.02 -40.98
C GLY A 78 -14.66 54.59 -40.55
N PRO A 79 -15.53 53.59 -40.81
CA PRO A 79 -15.27 52.21 -40.42
C PRO A 79 -14.22 51.54 -41.34
N PRO A 80 -13.30 50.72 -40.79
CA PRO A 80 -12.33 49.93 -41.56
C PRO A 80 -12.98 48.83 -42.42
N GLY A 81 -12.89 48.95 -43.74
CA GLY A 81 -13.41 47.97 -44.71
C GLY A 81 -12.53 46.74 -44.93
N PHE A 82 -11.93 46.21 -43.85
CA PHE A 82 -11.05 45.04 -43.91
C PHE A 82 -11.10 44.15 -42.64
N VAL A 83 -11.97 44.46 -41.68
CA VAL A 83 -12.07 43.72 -40.41
C VAL A 83 -12.49 42.27 -40.63
N ALA A 84 -13.42 42.01 -41.55
CA ALA A 84 -13.85 40.65 -41.88
C ALA A 84 -12.70 39.79 -42.44
N ALA A 85 -11.80 40.39 -43.22
CA ALA A 85 -10.63 39.68 -43.75
C ALA A 85 -9.65 39.30 -42.64
N LEU A 86 -9.39 40.21 -41.69
CA LEU A 86 -8.57 39.91 -40.51
C LEU A 86 -9.22 38.85 -39.62
N ALA A 87 -10.52 38.99 -39.35
CA ALA A 87 -11.33 38.04 -38.59
C ALA A 87 -11.28 36.62 -39.18
N LEU A 88 -11.33 36.45 -40.51
CA LEU A 88 -11.17 35.14 -41.15
C LEU A 88 -9.81 34.51 -40.84
N THR A 89 -8.74 35.30 -40.78
CA THR A 89 -7.41 34.78 -40.42
C THR A 89 -7.35 34.31 -38.97
N VAL A 90 -8.09 34.96 -38.06
CA VAL A 90 -8.20 34.55 -36.65
C VAL A 90 -9.10 33.33 -36.51
N LEU A 91 -10.22 33.26 -37.24
CA LEU A 91 -11.12 32.10 -37.28
C LEU A 91 -10.37 30.83 -37.70
N ALA A 92 -9.45 30.93 -38.67
CA ALA A 92 -8.62 29.80 -39.08
C ALA A 92 -7.68 29.28 -37.97
N VAL A 93 -7.35 30.12 -36.98
CA VAL A 93 -6.54 29.75 -35.80
C VAL A 93 -7.40 29.14 -34.69
N THR A 94 -8.62 29.62 -34.51
CA THR A 94 -9.52 29.20 -33.42
C THR A 94 -10.29 27.92 -33.75
N GLU A 95 -10.51 27.61 -35.04
CA GLU A 95 -11.17 26.39 -35.51
C GLU A 95 -10.32 25.11 -35.39
N VAL A 96 -10.97 23.96 -35.58
CA VAL A 96 -10.32 22.63 -35.59
C VAL A 96 -9.18 22.62 -36.62
N PRO A 97 -7.93 22.34 -36.21
CA PRO A 97 -6.83 22.33 -37.16
C PRO A 97 -6.88 21.10 -38.06
N LEU A 98 -6.64 21.30 -39.36
CA LEU A 98 -6.50 20.20 -40.32
C LEU A 98 -5.06 19.66 -40.33
N GLY A 99 -4.86 18.47 -39.74
CA GLY A 99 -3.57 17.77 -39.71
C GLY A 99 -2.55 18.38 -38.74
N GLY A 100 -2.99 18.71 -37.51
CA GLY A 100 -2.14 19.10 -36.39
C GLY A 100 -1.86 20.61 -36.28
N SER A 101 -0.94 21.00 -35.40
CA SER A 101 -0.65 22.41 -35.02
C SER A 101 -0.16 23.32 -36.16
N ASN A 102 0.22 22.75 -37.30
CA ASN A 102 0.62 23.47 -38.53
C ASN A 102 -0.54 23.62 -39.54
N GLY A 103 -1.74 23.13 -39.21
CA GLY A 103 -2.90 23.06 -40.10
C GLY A 103 -3.63 24.38 -40.38
N ILE A 104 -3.13 25.52 -39.90
CA ILE A 104 -3.82 26.82 -40.01
C ILE A 104 -4.07 27.19 -41.47
N TYR A 105 -3.09 27.06 -42.35
CA TYR A 105 -3.30 27.37 -43.77
C TYR A 105 -4.21 26.36 -44.47
N ARG A 106 -4.18 25.08 -44.08
CA ARG A 106 -5.14 24.09 -44.60
C ARG A 106 -6.55 24.51 -44.24
N ARG A 107 -6.78 24.84 -42.97
CA ARG A 107 -8.07 25.31 -42.47
C ARG A 107 -8.48 26.63 -43.12
N GLN A 108 -7.56 27.57 -43.28
CA GLN A 108 -7.84 28.86 -43.91
C GLN A 108 -8.19 28.71 -45.39
N ASN A 109 -7.48 27.86 -46.15
CA ASN A 109 -7.83 27.57 -47.54
C ASN A 109 -9.22 26.93 -47.63
N GLU A 110 -9.56 26.01 -46.73
CA GLU A 110 -10.89 25.40 -46.65
C GLU A 110 -11.98 26.45 -46.38
N LEU A 111 -11.79 27.33 -45.39
CA LEU A 111 -12.72 28.44 -45.09
C LEU A 111 -12.87 29.40 -46.28
N LEU A 112 -11.84 29.53 -47.11
CA LEU A 112 -11.86 30.27 -48.37
C LEU A 112 -12.45 29.49 -49.55
N GLY A 113 -12.93 28.27 -49.35
CA GLY A 113 -13.48 27.42 -50.41
C GLY A 113 -12.44 26.88 -51.38
N ARG A 114 -11.18 26.80 -50.95
CA ARG A 114 -10.02 26.34 -51.72
C ARG A 114 -9.58 24.96 -51.20
N PRO A 115 -8.82 24.17 -51.98
CA PRO A 115 -8.27 22.91 -51.50
C PRO A 115 -7.44 23.12 -50.21
N PRO A 116 -7.59 22.26 -49.18
CA PRO A 116 -6.96 22.43 -47.87
C PRO A 116 -5.45 22.10 -47.90
N THR A 117 -4.67 22.91 -48.63
CA THR A 117 -3.21 22.75 -48.74
C THR A 117 -2.48 23.46 -47.60
N PRO A 118 -1.30 22.97 -47.17
CA PRO A 118 -0.53 23.59 -46.08
C PRO A 118 0.16 24.90 -46.48
N THR A 119 -0.02 25.36 -47.72
CA THR A 119 0.56 26.60 -48.26
C THR A 119 -0.35 27.78 -48.00
N GLU A 120 0.21 28.97 -47.78
CA GLU A 120 -0.58 30.19 -47.60
C GLU A 120 -1.53 30.46 -48.79
N PRO A 121 -2.72 31.05 -48.55
CA PRO A 121 -3.58 31.50 -49.64
C PRO A 121 -2.88 32.55 -50.53
N PRO A 122 -3.18 32.65 -51.83
CA PRO A 122 -2.58 33.63 -52.72
C PRO A 122 -2.71 35.07 -52.21
N GLY A 123 -1.59 35.78 -52.22
CA GLY A 123 -1.51 37.17 -51.73
C GLY A 123 -1.53 37.31 -50.20
N TYR A 124 -1.65 36.23 -49.43
CA TYR A 124 -1.65 36.31 -47.96
C TYR A 124 -0.37 36.97 -47.44
N ARG A 125 0.80 36.52 -47.95
CA ARG A 125 2.12 37.05 -47.59
C ARG A 125 2.25 38.56 -47.79
N ASP A 126 1.70 39.06 -48.89
CA ASP A 126 1.86 40.44 -49.32
C ASP A 126 0.83 41.39 -48.65
N HIS A 127 -0.32 40.85 -48.24
CA HIS A 127 -1.48 41.66 -47.85
C HIS A 127 -1.81 41.58 -46.36
N VAL A 128 -1.79 40.39 -45.75
CA VAL A 128 -2.26 40.22 -44.37
C VAL A 128 -1.37 40.92 -43.34
N PRO A 129 -0.02 40.83 -43.41
CA PRO A 129 0.83 41.60 -42.50
C PRO A 129 0.61 43.12 -42.62
N GLY A 130 0.37 43.62 -43.83
CA GLY A 130 0.08 45.05 -44.07
C GLY A 130 -1.24 45.48 -43.43
N MET A 131 -2.29 44.66 -43.53
CA MET A 131 -3.58 44.94 -42.87
C MET A 131 -3.45 44.98 -41.35
N TRP A 132 -2.71 44.05 -40.74
CA TRP A 132 -2.45 44.08 -39.29
C TRP A 132 -1.61 45.28 -38.87
N ALA A 133 -0.64 45.70 -39.69
CA ALA A 133 0.13 46.92 -39.43
C ALA A 133 -0.76 48.17 -39.40
N VAL A 134 -1.68 48.30 -40.38
CA VAL A 134 -2.66 49.39 -40.41
C VAL A 134 -3.60 49.35 -39.21
N TRP A 135 -4.05 48.16 -38.80
CA TRP A 135 -4.88 47.98 -37.60
C TRP A 135 -4.17 48.46 -36.33
N ASN A 136 -2.89 48.08 -36.17
CA ASN A 136 -2.08 48.52 -35.04
C ASN A 136 -1.80 50.01 -35.06
N GLU A 137 -1.50 50.58 -36.23
CA GLU A 137 -1.29 52.02 -36.39
C GLU A 137 -2.52 52.83 -35.97
N TRP A 138 -3.72 52.32 -36.27
CA TRP A 138 -4.96 52.92 -35.77
C TRP A 138 -5.05 52.84 -34.25
N LEU A 139 -4.79 51.68 -33.63
CA LEU A 139 -4.83 51.51 -32.17
C LEU A 139 -3.77 52.32 -31.43
N ASP A 140 -2.63 52.58 -32.04
CA ASP A 140 -1.58 53.43 -31.48
C ASP A 140 -1.90 54.93 -31.66
N GLY A 141 -2.87 55.27 -32.52
CA GLY A 141 -3.32 56.62 -32.82
C GLY A 141 -4.78 56.87 -32.40
N PRO A 142 -5.70 57.21 -33.33
CA PRO A 142 -7.09 57.54 -32.99
C PRO A 142 -7.88 56.42 -32.29
N GLY A 143 -7.50 55.17 -32.49
CA GLY A 143 -8.09 53.99 -31.87
C GLY A 143 -7.67 53.76 -30.41
N ALA A 144 -6.69 54.50 -29.89
CA ALA A 144 -6.18 54.33 -28.52
C ALA A 144 -7.24 54.52 -27.43
N ALA A 145 -8.32 55.25 -27.74
CA ALA A 145 -9.50 55.39 -26.88
C ALA A 145 -10.24 54.06 -26.64
N TYR A 146 -10.08 53.09 -27.54
CA TYR A 146 -10.67 51.75 -27.42
C TYR A 146 -9.67 50.71 -26.93
N GLY A 147 -8.36 51.01 -26.95
CA GLY A 147 -7.34 50.14 -26.38
C GLY A 147 -6.01 50.21 -27.15
N ARG A 148 -5.01 49.49 -26.62
CA ARG A 148 -3.66 49.34 -27.17
C ARG A 148 -3.59 48.17 -28.13
N SER A 149 -2.65 48.25 -29.08
CA SER A 149 -2.34 47.16 -29.98
C SER A 149 -2.01 45.85 -29.24
N SER A 150 -2.72 44.78 -29.58
CA SER A 150 -2.48 43.42 -29.09
C SER A 150 -1.86 42.50 -30.14
N ALA A 151 -2.02 42.81 -31.43
CA ALA A 151 -1.55 41.97 -32.53
C ALA A 151 -0.03 42.10 -32.66
N ARG A 152 0.66 40.95 -32.66
CA ARG A 152 2.13 40.89 -32.69
C ARG A 152 2.61 39.82 -33.64
N ASN A 153 3.75 40.10 -34.29
CA ASN A 153 4.44 39.07 -35.04
C ASN A 153 5.12 38.06 -34.10
N HIS A 154 5.20 36.81 -34.53
CA HIS A 154 5.88 35.74 -33.80
C HIS A 154 7.20 35.39 -34.48
N GLY A 155 8.31 35.30 -33.73
CA GLY A 155 9.65 35.07 -34.30
C GLY A 155 9.75 33.83 -35.19
N ARG A 156 9.06 32.74 -34.83
CA ARG A 156 9.01 31.48 -35.61
C ARG A 156 7.95 31.44 -36.72
N TRP A 157 6.86 32.18 -36.58
CA TRP A 157 5.70 32.09 -37.49
C TRP A 157 5.41 33.47 -38.07
N THR A 158 6.31 33.95 -38.92
CA THR A 158 6.34 35.36 -39.36
C THR A 158 5.07 35.83 -40.09
N LEU A 159 4.35 34.91 -40.75
CA LEU A 159 3.14 35.23 -41.52
C LEU A 159 1.84 34.97 -40.74
N GLN A 160 1.81 33.96 -39.88
CA GLN A 160 0.63 33.62 -39.06
C GLN A 160 0.69 34.21 -37.65
N GLY A 161 1.82 34.80 -37.25
CA GLY A 161 2.08 35.28 -35.89
C GLY A 161 1.04 36.27 -35.41
N TRP A 162 0.66 37.20 -36.29
CA TRP A 162 -0.38 38.20 -36.03
C TRP A 162 -1.71 37.53 -35.67
N SER A 163 -2.26 36.70 -36.54
CA SER A 163 -3.52 35.99 -36.29
C SER A 163 -3.42 35.04 -35.09
N ARG A 164 -2.27 34.39 -34.88
CA ARG A 164 -2.01 33.54 -33.71
C ARG A 164 -2.01 34.30 -32.39
N SER A 165 -1.57 35.57 -32.38
CA SER A 165 -1.60 36.43 -31.19
C SER A 165 -3.02 36.89 -30.84
N GLN A 166 -3.94 36.85 -31.81
CA GLN A 166 -5.34 37.22 -31.64
C GLN A 166 -6.23 36.01 -31.31
N GLY A 167 -5.86 34.82 -31.76
CA GLY A 167 -6.50 33.56 -31.37
C GLY A 167 -6.10 33.08 -29.97
N LEU A 168 -6.54 33.82 -28.94
CA LEU A 168 -6.24 33.56 -27.52
C LEU A 168 -6.62 32.13 -27.11
N ILE A 169 -7.86 31.73 -27.36
CA ILE A 169 -8.36 30.38 -27.15
C ILE A 169 -8.51 29.67 -28.49
N ARG A 170 -7.76 28.57 -28.68
CA ARG A 170 -7.81 27.73 -29.89
C ARG A 170 -8.69 26.51 -29.66
N HIS A 171 -8.98 25.75 -30.71
CA HIS A 171 -9.77 24.53 -30.59
C HIS A 171 -9.22 23.53 -29.55
N ILE A 172 -7.91 23.30 -29.51
CA ILE A 172 -7.29 22.41 -28.51
C ILE A 172 -7.45 22.97 -27.07
N ASP A 173 -7.47 24.29 -26.93
CA ASP A 173 -7.69 24.93 -25.63
C ASP A 173 -9.16 24.83 -25.23
N ARG A 174 -10.11 24.83 -26.19
CA ARG A 174 -11.52 24.54 -25.92
C ARG A 174 -11.74 23.12 -25.42
N ILE A 175 -10.99 22.13 -25.93
CA ILE A 175 -11.01 20.76 -25.36
C ILE A 175 -10.49 20.78 -23.92
N ARG A 176 -9.46 21.58 -23.61
CA ARG A 176 -8.98 21.75 -22.22
C ARG A 176 -9.96 22.50 -21.33
N ILE A 177 -10.65 23.51 -21.86
CA ILE A 177 -11.72 24.22 -21.17
C ILE A 177 -12.88 23.25 -20.89
N GLU A 178 -13.27 22.43 -21.86
CA GLU A 178 -14.29 21.41 -21.70
C GLU A 178 -13.87 20.35 -20.67
N GLN A 179 -12.58 19.99 -20.64
CA GLN A 179 -12.02 19.17 -19.57
C GLN A 179 -12.11 19.89 -18.23
N PHE A 180 -11.66 21.14 -18.14
CA PHE A 180 -11.76 21.95 -16.92
C PHE A 180 -13.20 22.05 -16.43
N LEU A 181 -14.15 22.38 -17.30
CA LEU A 181 -15.57 22.47 -16.98
C LEU A 181 -16.11 21.10 -16.59
N SER A 182 -15.70 20.03 -17.24
CA SER A 182 -16.05 18.68 -16.81
C SER A 182 -15.50 18.34 -15.43
N ASP A 183 -14.30 18.83 -15.13
CA ASP A 183 -13.62 18.65 -13.85
C ASP A 183 -14.31 19.50 -12.76
N THR A 184 -14.79 20.72 -13.08
CA THR A 184 -15.29 21.69 -12.08
C THR A 184 -16.81 21.86 -12.01
N ALA A 185 -17.59 21.43 -13.02
CA ALA A 185 -19.03 21.72 -13.15
C ALA A 185 -19.92 21.10 -12.05
N THR A 186 -19.37 20.28 -11.17
CA THR A 186 -20.10 19.75 -10.00
C THR A 186 -20.05 20.69 -8.80
N ALA A 187 -19.20 21.73 -8.82
CA ALA A 187 -19.01 22.67 -7.72
C ALA A 187 -19.31 24.13 -8.12
N ARG A 188 -20.53 24.59 -7.79
CA ARG A 188 -20.95 26.01 -7.60
C ARG A 188 -21.25 26.88 -8.83
N SER A 189 -22.11 27.89 -8.61
CA SER A 189 -22.69 28.80 -9.62
C SER A 189 -22.33 30.30 -9.47
N ARG A 190 -21.29 30.68 -8.71
CA ARG A 190 -21.10 32.09 -8.31
C ARG A 190 -19.68 32.69 -8.34
N SER A 191 -18.67 31.96 -8.81
CA SER A 191 -17.28 32.45 -8.90
C SER A 191 -16.87 32.66 -10.37
N PRO A 192 -16.04 33.67 -10.70
CA PRO A 192 -15.53 33.83 -12.07
C PRO A 192 -14.68 32.63 -12.47
N LEU A 193 -15.19 31.82 -13.42
CA LEU A 193 -14.57 30.58 -13.90
C LEU A 193 -13.13 30.81 -14.41
N ALA A 194 -12.82 32.00 -14.92
CA ALA A 194 -11.51 32.30 -15.48
C ALA A 194 -10.38 32.28 -14.44
N ALA A 195 -10.61 32.75 -13.21
CA ALA A 195 -9.60 32.71 -12.15
C ALA A 195 -9.30 31.26 -11.72
N GLU A 196 -10.34 30.44 -11.60
CA GLU A 196 -10.23 29.01 -11.29
C GLU A 196 -9.54 28.24 -12.43
N PHE A 197 -9.84 28.59 -13.68
CA PHE A 197 -9.18 28.02 -14.84
C PHE A 197 -7.69 28.36 -14.87
N VAL A 198 -7.30 29.59 -14.51
CA VAL A 198 -5.89 29.99 -14.39
C VAL A 198 -5.16 29.17 -13.33
N GLU A 199 -5.74 29.00 -12.15
CA GLU A 199 -5.15 28.14 -11.11
C GLU A 199 -5.05 26.69 -11.58
N TRP A 200 -6.09 26.18 -12.25
CA TRP A 200 -6.09 24.83 -12.81
C TRP A 200 -4.97 24.63 -13.84
N LEU A 201 -4.69 25.62 -14.69
CA LEU A 201 -3.62 25.54 -15.68
C LEU A 201 -2.21 25.54 -15.07
N ARG A 202 -2.00 26.11 -13.88
CA ARG A 202 -0.66 26.21 -13.25
C ARG A 202 -0.02 24.86 -12.94
N TYR A 203 -0.80 23.79 -12.91
CA TYR A 203 -0.35 22.43 -12.60
C TYR A 203 -0.41 21.48 -13.81
N ARG A 204 -0.71 22.00 -15.02
CA ARG A 204 -0.81 21.22 -16.27
C ARG A 204 0.46 21.25 -17.12
N GLY A 205 1.61 21.47 -16.50
CA GLY A 205 2.90 21.44 -17.17
C GLY A 205 3.05 22.50 -18.25
N SER A 206 3.79 22.15 -19.30
CA SER A 206 4.07 23.04 -20.43
C SER A 206 2.80 23.47 -21.18
N ALA A 207 1.83 22.56 -21.32
CA ALA A 207 0.56 22.86 -21.97
C ALA A 207 -0.24 23.93 -21.22
N GLY A 208 -0.23 23.87 -19.89
CA GLY A 208 -0.83 24.90 -19.03
C GLY A 208 -0.08 26.22 -19.11
N ALA A 209 1.25 26.17 -18.99
CA ALA A 209 2.12 27.35 -19.08
C ALA A 209 1.99 28.11 -20.41
N ASP A 210 1.94 27.39 -21.54
CA ASP A 210 1.76 27.96 -22.88
C ASP A 210 0.40 28.66 -23.05
N LEU A 211 -0.64 28.14 -22.38
CA LEU A 211 -1.96 28.77 -22.37
C LEU A 211 -1.99 29.99 -21.44
N LEU A 212 -1.42 29.87 -20.23
CA LEU A 212 -1.28 30.98 -19.28
C LEU A 212 -0.46 32.15 -19.83
N ALA A 213 0.61 31.87 -20.59
CA ALA A 213 1.42 32.91 -21.21
C ALA A 213 0.64 33.78 -22.21
N ARG A 214 -0.51 33.29 -22.72
CA ARG A 214 -1.42 34.07 -23.57
C ARG A 214 -2.36 34.97 -22.76
N PHE A 215 -2.54 34.71 -21.47
CA PHE A 215 -3.45 35.42 -20.58
C PHE A 215 -2.71 36.50 -19.77
N ALA A 216 -1.97 37.36 -20.47
CA ALA A 216 -1.02 38.28 -19.84
C ALA A 216 -1.66 39.58 -19.31
N ASP A 217 -2.95 39.82 -19.55
CA ASP A 217 -3.66 41.04 -19.18
C ASP A 217 -5.17 40.79 -18.99
N ASP A 218 -5.85 41.76 -18.37
CA ASP A 218 -7.27 41.66 -18.00
C ASP A 218 -8.20 41.50 -19.21
N ALA A 219 -7.85 42.12 -20.36
CA ALA A 219 -8.63 41.99 -21.59
C ALA A 219 -8.56 40.56 -22.17
N ALA A 220 -7.38 39.92 -22.11
CA ALA A 220 -7.26 38.51 -22.46
C ALA A 220 -8.08 37.62 -21.51
N MET A 221 -8.09 37.93 -20.21
CA MET A 221 -8.89 37.20 -19.21
C MET A 221 -10.40 37.34 -19.45
N GLN A 222 -10.87 38.50 -19.92
CA GLN A 222 -12.27 38.66 -20.31
C GLN A 222 -12.66 37.73 -21.47
N VAL A 223 -11.80 37.60 -22.49
CA VAL A 223 -12.03 36.65 -23.60
C VAL A 223 -12.10 35.21 -23.09
N VAL A 224 -11.23 34.85 -22.13
CA VAL A 224 -11.26 33.51 -21.51
C VAL A 224 -12.57 33.26 -20.78
N GLN A 225 -13.06 34.25 -20.04
CA GLN A 225 -14.33 34.18 -19.32
C GLN A 225 -15.50 34.00 -20.30
N ASP A 226 -15.58 34.81 -21.36
CA ASP A 226 -16.63 34.69 -22.38
C ASP A 226 -16.64 33.29 -23.01
N VAL A 227 -15.46 32.73 -23.34
CA VAL A 227 -15.35 31.38 -23.92
C VAL A 227 -15.72 30.29 -22.91
N LEU A 228 -15.38 30.46 -21.62
CA LEU A 228 -15.78 29.55 -20.56
C LEU A 228 -17.30 29.50 -20.42
N ASP A 229 -17.96 30.65 -20.49
CA ASP A 229 -19.42 30.76 -20.40
C ASP A 229 -20.09 30.10 -21.63
N ASP A 230 -19.62 30.40 -22.85
CA ASP A 230 -20.10 29.77 -24.08
C ASP A 230 -19.91 28.23 -24.06
N GLU A 231 -18.74 27.75 -23.63
CA GLU A 231 -18.46 26.31 -23.52
C GLU A 231 -19.29 25.63 -22.43
N SER A 232 -19.59 26.34 -21.33
CA SER A 232 -20.44 25.83 -20.25
C SER A 232 -21.88 25.64 -20.75
N GLU A 233 -22.43 26.61 -21.48
CA GLU A 233 -23.75 26.50 -22.08
C GLU A 233 -23.82 25.38 -23.13
N ARG A 234 -22.83 25.33 -24.03
CA ARG A 234 -22.72 24.26 -25.04
C ARG A 234 -22.63 22.89 -24.39
N LEU A 235 -21.78 22.72 -23.37
CA LEU A 235 -21.60 21.43 -22.69
C LEU A 235 -22.92 20.95 -22.05
N ARG A 236 -23.74 21.86 -21.50
CA ARG A 236 -25.07 21.54 -20.97
C ARG A 236 -26.06 21.13 -22.08
N ARG A 237 -26.01 21.78 -23.25
CA ARG A 237 -26.93 21.53 -24.36
C ARG A 237 -26.58 20.26 -25.15
N ASP A 238 -25.30 20.11 -25.49
CA ASP A 238 -24.82 19.14 -26.49
C ASP A 238 -24.03 17.99 -25.86
N GLY A 239 -23.71 18.07 -24.58
CA GLY A 239 -22.83 17.12 -23.90
C GLY A 239 -21.36 17.25 -24.34
N ARG A 240 -20.57 16.25 -23.98
CA ARG A 240 -19.15 16.23 -24.33
C ARG A 240 -18.96 16.06 -25.84
N ARG A 241 -18.07 16.84 -26.44
CA ARG A 241 -17.67 16.64 -27.84
C ARG A 241 -17.08 15.23 -27.96
N PRO A 242 -17.44 14.47 -29.01
CA PRO A 242 -16.72 13.25 -29.31
C PRO A 242 -15.26 13.61 -29.62
N THR A 243 -14.35 13.25 -28.71
CA THR A 243 -12.92 13.48 -28.94
C THR A 243 -12.47 12.58 -30.09
N VAL A 244 -12.14 13.21 -31.22
CA VAL A 244 -11.63 12.54 -32.44
C VAL A 244 -10.32 11.78 -32.15
N HIS A 245 -9.66 12.08 -31.04
CA HIS A 245 -8.59 11.26 -30.48
C HIS A 245 -9.16 10.40 -29.35
N ARG A 246 -9.31 9.09 -29.62
CA ARG A 246 -9.59 8.03 -28.63
C ARG A 246 -8.36 7.77 -27.73
N GLY A 247 -7.64 8.84 -27.37
CA GLY A 247 -6.54 8.76 -26.43
C GLY A 247 -7.11 8.52 -25.03
N SER A 248 -7.07 7.28 -24.53
CA SER A 248 -7.49 7.02 -23.15
C SER A 248 -6.40 7.54 -22.21
N ARG A 249 -6.73 8.50 -21.34
CA ARG A 249 -5.73 9.10 -20.46
C ARG A 249 -5.39 8.12 -19.33
N ALA A 250 -4.23 7.49 -19.37
CA ALA A 250 -3.73 6.61 -18.31
C ALA A 250 -3.29 7.43 -17.08
N MET A 251 -3.30 6.82 -15.90
CA MET A 251 -2.83 7.40 -14.64
C MET A 251 -1.30 7.29 -14.55
N LEU A 252 -0.61 8.25 -13.93
CA LEU A 252 0.80 8.07 -13.60
C LEU A 252 0.94 6.94 -12.56
N HIS A 253 1.87 6.03 -12.75
CA HIS A 253 2.23 4.97 -11.81
C HIS A 253 3.64 5.23 -11.28
N TYR A 254 3.86 5.06 -9.99
CA TYR A 254 5.17 5.08 -9.36
C TYR A 254 5.44 3.73 -8.71
N ASP A 255 6.52 3.11 -9.14
CA ASP A 255 6.93 1.84 -8.59
C ASP A 255 7.97 2.04 -7.47
N ASP A 256 7.52 1.96 -6.21
CA ASP A 256 8.29 2.30 -4.99
C ASP A 256 9.66 1.64 -4.88
N TRP A 257 9.84 0.48 -5.51
CA TRP A 257 11.02 -0.34 -5.30
C TRP A 257 11.99 -0.36 -6.47
N LEU A 258 11.51 -0.04 -7.67
CA LEU A 258 12.37 0.34 -8.78
C LEU A 258 12.75 1.82 -8.70
N GLY A 259 11.90 2.63 -8.07
CA GLY A 259 12.02 4.07 -8.04
C GLY A 259 11.80 4.66 -9.43
N GLU A 260 10.74 4.25 -10.11
CA GLU A 260 10.48 4.64 -11.50
C GLU A 260 9.03 5.00 -11.78
N PHE A 261 8.85 5.76 -12.86
CA PHE A 261 7.56 6.25 -13.31
C PHE A 261 7.08 5.56 -14.59
N GLY A 262 5.80 5.21 -14.60
CA GLY A 262 5.12 4.60 -15.75
C GLY A 262 3.67 5.06 -15.84
N GLY A 263 2.88 4.35 -16.64
CA GLY A 263 1.44 4.53 -16.73
C GLY A 263 0.69 3.41 -16.02
N ALA A 264 -0.56 3.66 -15.64
CA ALA A 264 -1.52 2.65 -15.24
C ALA A 264 -2.86 2.97 -15.89
N VAL A 265 -3.44 2.02 -16.61
CA VAL A 265 -4.70 2.23 -17.33
C VAL A 265 -5.73 1.18 -16.94
N ALA A 266 -6.94 1.63 -16.61
CA ALA A 266 -8.05 0.72 -16.38
C ALA A 266 -8.40 0.02 -17.70
N VAL A 267 -8.62 -1.29 -17.65
CA VAL A 267 -8.92 -2.08 -18.86
C VAL A 267 -10.35 -1.83 -19.28
N ASP A 268 -10.52 -1.29 -20.49
CA ASP A 268 -11.83 -1.22 -21.13
C ASP A 268 -12.25 -2.63 -21.57
N PRO A 269 -13.48 -3.10 -21.28
CA PRO A 269 -13.95 -4.42 -21.73
C PRO A 269 -13.88 -4.65 -23.24
N THR A 270 -13.90 -3.58 -24.05
CA THR A 270 -13.68 -3.66 -25.50
C THR A 270 -12.26 -4.07 -25.88
N TRP A 271 -11.32 -4.03 -24.93
CA TRP A 271 -9.94 -4.47 -25.14
C TRP A 271 -9.76 -5.97 -24.91
N TYR A 272 -10.74 -6.67 -24.36
CA TYR A 272 -10.61 -8.11 -24.11
C TYR A 272 -10.36 -8.89 -25.42
N GLY A 273 -9.27 -9.66 -25.43
CA GLY A 273 -8.78 -10.38 -26.60
C GLY A 273 -7.96 -9.53 -27.58
N LEU A 274 -7.83 -8.22 -27.38
CA LEU A 274 -6.91 -7.39 -28.16
C LEU A 274 -5.48 -7.60 -27.70
N THR A 275 -4.56 -7.61 -28.66
CA THR A 275 -3.13 -7.57 -28.40
C THR A 275 -2.69 -6.11 -28.22
N LEU A 276 -2.20 -5.79 -27.03
CA LEU A 276 -1.75 -4.48 -26.60
C LEU A 276 -0.22 -4.47 -26.44
N ASP A 277 0.43 -3.40 -26.87
CA ASP A 277 1.81 -3.06 -26.54
C ASP A 277 1.84 -2.21 -25.27
N LEU A 278 2.38 -2.77 -24.17
CA LEU A 278 2.45 -2.08 -22.89
C LEU A 278 3.75 -1.28 -22.72
N GLY A 279 4.56 -1.12 -23.77
CA GLY A 279 5.87 -0.47 -23.74
C GLY A 279 7.02 -1.40 -23.34
N ASP A 280 6.77 -2.71 -23.28
CA ASP A 280 7.72 -3.76 -22.88
C ASP A 280 8.24 -4.58 -24.09
N ASP A 281 7.96 -4.14 -25.32
CA ASP A 281 8.24 -4.85 -26.59
C ASP A 281 7.65 -6.28 -26.66
N GLU A 282 6.68 -6.59 -25.79
CA GLU A 282 5.96 -7.86 -25.75
C GLU A 282 4.46 -7.64 -25.94
N PRO A 283 3.85 -8.27 -26.97
CA PRO A 283 2.41 -8.21 -27.15
C PRO A 283 1.69 -8.85 -25.97
N TYR A 284 0.72 -8.16 -25.41
CA TYR A 284 -0.09 -8.61 -24.29
C TYR A 284 -1.57 -8.74 -24.68
N VAL A 285 -2.18 -9.89 -24.46
CA VAL A 285 -3.61 -10.09 -24.74
C VAL A 285 -4.41 -9.79 -23.47
N ALA A 286 -5.19 -8.71 -23.48
CA ALA A 286 -6.00 -8.34 -22.32
C ALA A 286 -7.12 -9.37 -22.08
N GLY A 287 -7.25 -9.83 -20.84
CA GLY A 287 -8.24 -10.81 -20.40
C GLY A 287 -9.32 -10.20 -19.51
N PRO A 288 -10.41 -10.95 -19.25
CA PRO A 288 -11.57 -10.47 -18.48
C PRO A 288 -11.28 -10.27 -16.98
N PHE A 289 -10.12 -10.70 -16.49
CA PHE A 289 -9.71 -10.53 -15.09
C PHE A 289 -8.77 -9.34 -14.90
N ASP A 290 -8.32 -8.71 -15.98
CA ASP A 290 -7.43 -7.56 -15.91
C ASP A 290 -8.27 -6.32 -15.62
N THR A 291 -8.06 -5.72 -14.46
CA THR A 291 -8.74 -4.49 -14.06
C THR A 291 -7.90 -3.26 -14.38
N VAL A 292 -6.57 -3.38 -14.25
CA VAL A 292 -5.59 -2.32 -14.51
C VAL A 292 -4.36 -2.92 -15.18
N LEU A 293 -3.84 -2.26 -16.22
CA LEU A 293 -2.56 -2.59 -16.86
C LEU A 293 -1.53 -1.52 -16.52
N VAL A 294 -0.32 -1.97 -16.16
CA VAL A 294 0.84 -1.09 -15.97
C VAL A 294 1.54 -0.92 -17.31
N LEU A 295 1.84 0.32 -17.67
CA LEU A 295 2.47 0.73 -18.90
C LEU A 295 3.89 1.22 -18.62
N ARG A 296 4.83 0.91 -19.50
CA ARG A 296 6.16 1.52 -19.50
C ARG A 296 6.24 2.63 -20.52
N ALA A 297 6.94 3.68 -20.11
CA ALA A 297 7.09 4.88 -20.91
C ALA A 297 8.11 4.74 -22.05
N GLY A 298 9.13 3.90 -21.89
CA GLY A 298 10.26 3.82 -22.82
C GLY A 298 11.13 5.09 -22.90
N VAL A 299 10.88 6.08 -22.04
CA VAL A 299 11.61 7.36 -21.97
C VAL A 299 12.04 7.64 -20.52
N PRO A 300 13.05 8.50 -20.29
CA PRO A 300 13.49 8.86 -18.93
C PRO A 300 12.35 9.39 -18.05
N ASP A 301 12.34 9.04 -16.76
CA ASP A 301 11.31 9.49 -15.81
C ASP A 301 11.13 11.01 -15.76
N GLY A 302 12.20 11.78 -15.97
CA GLY A 302 12.13 13.24 -16.07
C GLY A 302 11.24 13.73 -17.22
N ASP A 303 11.26 13.02 -18.35
CA ASP A 303 10.41 13.30 -19.51
C ASP A 303 8.98 12.81 -19.27
N VAL A 304 8.81 11.65 -18.61
CA VAL A 304 7.49 11.16 -18.17
C VAL A 304 6.80 12.19 -17.30
N LEU A 305 7.48 12.66 -16.25
CA LEU A 305 6.91 13.65 -15.34
C LEU A 305 6.80 15.03 -15.99
N GLY A 306 7.76 15.41 -16.84
CA GLY A 306 7.91 16.75 -17.37
C GLY A 306 7.07 17.06 -18.61
N SER A 307 7.23 16.25 -19.66
CA SER A 307 6.53 16.41 -20.95
C SER A 307 5.33 15.48 -21.10
N GLY A 308 5.28 14.41 -20.31
CA GLY A 308 4.31 13.33 -20.50
C GLY A 308 4.71 12.40 -21.63
N VAL A 309 3.96 11.32 -21.76
CA VAL A 309 4.16 10.25 -22.74
C VAL A 309 2.85 9.96 -23.44
N GLU A 310 2.94 9.72 -24.74
CA GLU A 310 1.87 9.19 -25.57
C GLU A 310 2.31 7.81 -26.07
N LEU A 311 1.56 6.77 -25.74
CA LEU A 311 1.86 5.38 -26.07
C LEU A 311 0.72 4.80 -26.90
N GLU A 312 1.03 4.22 -28.06
CA GLU A 312 0.05 3.48 -28.87
C GLU A 312 0.02 2.02 -28.38
N LEU A 313 -1.06 1.63 -27.70
CA LEU A 313 -1.24 0.27 -27.22
C LEU A 313 -1.66 -0.68 -28.34
N ALA A 314 -2.51 -0.23 -29.26
CA ALA A 314 -2.97 -1.01 -30.41
C ALA A 314 -3.47 -0.05 -31.51
N ASP A 315 -3.84 -0.58 -32.69
CA ASP A 315 -4.44 0.23 -33.76
C ASP A 315 -5.63 1.02 -33.19
N ARG A 316 -5.49 2.35 -33.15
CA ARG A 316 -6.47 3.32 -32.63
C ARG A 316 -6.69 3.31 -31.10
N VAL A 317 -5.85 2.61 -30.34
CA VAL A 317 -5.83 2.68 -28.87
C VAL A 317 -4.54 3.38 -28.46
N THR A 318 -4.63 4.70 -28.30
CA THR A 318 -3.52 5.50 -27.78
C THR A 318 -3.81 5.87 -26.34
N VAL A 319 -2.79 5.98 -25.51
CA VAL A 319 -2.90 6.42 -24.13
C VAL A 319 -1.88 7.47 -23.78
N THR A 320 -2.27 8.43 -22.94
CA THR A 320 -1.38 9.50 -22.48
C THR A 320 -1.31 9.54 -20.96
N PHE A 321 -0.12 9.76 -20.40
CA PHE A 321 0.10 9.94 -18.96
C PHE A 321 1.33 10.82 -18.68
N GLY A 322 1.41 11.38 -17.47
CA GLY A 322 2.47 12.30 -17.09
C GLY A 322 2.30 13.72 -17.64
N GLY A 323 3.37 14.52 -17.60
CA GLY A 323 3.41 15.90 -18.11
C GLY A 323 2.75 16.98 -17.23
N GLU A 324 2.42 16.66 -15.99
CA GLU A 324 1.87 17.58 -14.98
C GLU A 324 2.97 18.13 -14.07
N ASP A 325 2.71 19.18 -13.29
CA ASP A 325 3.69 19.72 -12.31
C ASP A 325 3.48 19.17 -10.89
N ALA A 326 2.35 18.49 -10.66
CA ALA A 326 2.02 17.83 -9.42
C ALA A 326 1.13 16.61 -9.69
N TYR A 327 1.26 15.58 -8.85
CA TYR A 327 0.47 14.36 -8.88
C TYR A 327 0.09 13.99 -7.45
N VAL A 328 -1.18 13.64 -7.24
CA VAL A 328 -1.61 12.95 -6.02
C VAL A 328 -1.71 11.48 -6.36
N MET A 329 -1.13 10.64 -5.52
CA MET A 329 -1.01 9.21 -5.73
C MET A 329 -1.50 8.48 -4.49
N ALA A 330 -2.24 7.38 -4.68
CA ALA A 330 -2.57 6.46 -3.61
C ALA A 330 -1.84 5.12 -3.82
N ASP A 331 -1.63 4.40 -2.74
CA ASP A 331 -1.22 3.00 -2.83
C ASP A 331 -2.30 2.17 -3.53
N ASP A 332 -1.91 1.51 -4.62
CA ASP A 332 -2.80 0.63 -5.35
C ASP A 332 -2.29 -0.83 -5.25
N PRO A 333 -3.07 -1.74 -4.64
CA PRO A 333 -2.70 -3.14 -4.49
C PRO A 333 -2.65 -3.90 -5.82
N ALA A 334 -3.45 -3.52 -6.82
CA ALA A 334 -3.54 -4.23 -8.09
C ALA A 334 -2.23 -4.14 -8.88
N VAL A 335 -1.55 -2.98 -8.79
CA VAL A 335 -0.28 -2.74 -9.50
C VAL A 335 0.95 -2.80 -8.60
N SER A 336 0.78 -3.09 -7.30
CA SER A 336 1.87 -3.17 -6.32
C SER A 336 2.77 -1.92 -6.27
N GLY A 337 2.18 -0.74 -6.47
CA GLY A 337 2.85 0.56 -6.44
C GLY A 337 1.91 1.67 -6.01
N ARG A 338 2.27 2.91 -6.36
CA ARG A 338 1.41 4.09 -6.18
C ARG A 338 0.82 4.48 -7.53
N VAL A 339 -0.47 4.78 -7.59
CA VAL A 339 -1.16 5.21 -8.82
C VAL A 339 -1.74 6.59 -8.62
N GLN A 340 -1.63 7.43 -9.65
CA GLN A 340 -2.21 8.75 -9.69
C GLN A 340 -3.71 8.66 -9.47
N CYS A 341 -4.17 9.30 -8.41
CA CYS A 341 -5.57 9.52 -8.16
C CYS A 341 -6.00 10.82 -8.83
N ARG A 342 -6.92 10.71 -9.79
CA ARG A 342 -7.58 11.90 -10.36
C ARG A 342 -8.74 12.39 -9.52
N THR A 343 -9.25 11.49 -8.68
CA THR A 343 -10.41 11.73 -7.84
C THR A 343 -10.13 11.18 -6.44
N VAL A 344 -10.40 12.00 -5.43
CA VAL A 344 -10.45 11.54 -4.03
C VAL A 344 -11.89 11.13 -3.76
N THR A 345 -12.16 9.83 -3.78
CA THR A 345 -13.51 9.26 -3.59
C THR A 345 -13.84 8.98 -2.14
N HIS A 346 -12.84 9.00 -1.27
CA HIS A 346 -12.96 8.80 0.17
C HIS A 346 -11.79 9.48 0.88
N PRO A 347 -11.99 9.93 2.14
CA PRO A 347 -10.91 10.35 3.01
C PRO A 347 -9.84 9.25 3.13
N SER A 348 -8.61 9.56 2.75
CA SER A 348 -7.49 8.63 2.85
C SER A 348 -6.17 9.39 2.96
N LEU A 349 -5.08 8.66 3.17
CA LEU A 349 -3.73 9.19 3.05
C LEU A 349 -3.23 9.02 1.63
N TYR A 350 -2.76 10.14 1.06
CA TYR A 350 -2.20 10.17 -0.28
C TYR A 350 -0.73 10.63 -0.24
N HIS A 351 -0.03 10.39 -1.33
CA HIS A 351 1.32 10.86 -1.59
C HIS A 351 1.26 11.92 -2.67
N VAL A 352 1.82 13.10 -2.39
CA VAL A 352 1.85 14.19 -3.38
C VAL A 352 3.26 14.31 -3.93
N LEU A 353 3.41 14.04 -5.21
CA LEU A 353 4.63 14.27 -5.97
C LEU A 353 4.52 15.64 -6.62
N VAL A 354 5.47 16.54 -6.38
CA VAL A 354 5.43 17.92 -6.88
C VAL A 354 6.79 18.36 -7.39
N ARG A 355 6.81 19.14 -8.47
CA ARG A 355 8.02 19.77 -8.98
C ARG A 355 8.51 20.82 -7.99
N ASP A 356 9.81 20.89 -7.74
CA ASP A 356 10.41 21.74 -6.69
C ASP A 356 10.05 23.23 -6.86
N ALA A 357 9.87 23.70 -8.10
CA ALA A 357 9.41 25.06 -8.41
C ALA A 357 8.03 25.40 -7.82
N HIS A 358 7.18 24.40 -7.59
CA HIS A 358 5.83 24.54 -7.04
C HIS A 358 5.73 24.09 -5.57
N LEU A 359 6.77 23.44 -5.03
CA LEU A 359 6.77 22.87 -3.69
C LEU A 359 6.44 23.89 -2.60
N HIS A 360 7.02 25.09 -2.66
CA HIS A 360 6.78 26.12 -1.66
C HIS A 360 5.33 26.64 -1.69
N GLY A 361 4.73 26.75 -2.88
CA GLY A 361 3.33 27.13 -3.04
C GLY A 361 2.40 26.06 -2.47
N LEU A 362 2.61 24.80 -2.86
CA LEU A 362 1.83 23.67 -2.39
C LEU A 362 1.94 23.48 -0.86
N ALA A 363 3.15 23.54 -0.30
CA ALA A 363 3.36 23.44 1.13
C ALA A 363 2.66 24.55 1.91
N ARG A 364 2.56 25.76 1.34
CA ARG A 364 1.79 26.86 1.93
C ARG A 364 0.29 26.57 1.94
N THR A 365 -0.24 26.05 0.83
CA THR A 365 -1.65 25.63 0.74
C THR A 365 -1.97 24.52 1.74
N LEU A 366 -1.12 23.49 1.82
CA LEU A 366 -1.24 22.42 2.82
C LEU A 366 -1.31 22.95 4.25
N ARG A 367 -0.39 23.87 4.60
CA ARG A 367 -0.38 24.47 5.95
C ARG A 367 -1.59 25.34 6.22
N ALA A 368 -2.14 26.00 5.20
CA ALA A 368 -3.39 26.76 5.35
C ALA A 368 -4.57 25.85 5.71
N ASP A 369 -4.55 24.60 5.24
CA ASP A 369 -5.50 23.54 5.60
C ASP A 369 -5.10 22.75 6.86
N GLY A 370 -4.10 23.21 7.62
CA GLY A 370 -3.63 22.56 8.85
C GLY A 370 -2.78 21.30 8.64
N ILE A 371 -2.34 21.03 7.41
CA ILE A 371 -1.53 19.86 7.06
C ILE A 371 -0.06 20.28 6.99
N ASP A 372 0.73 19.92 8.00
CA ASP A 372 2.19 20.13 7.99
C ASP A 372 2.93 18.83 7.61
N ARG A 373 3.61 18.86 6.46
CA ARG A 373 4.35 17.72 5.91
C ARG A 373 5.72 18.15 5.41
N THR A 374 6.74 17.39 5.78
CA THR A 374 8.12 17.58 5.31
C THR A 374 8.29 16.93 3.95
N ALA A 375 8.81 17.71 2.99
CA ALA A 375 9.13 17.22 1.67
C ALA A 375 10.36 16.30 1.71
N LYS A 376 10.31 15.19 0.99
CA LYS A 376 11.45 14.29 0.73
C LYS A 376 11.81 14.37 -0.75
N PRO A 377 13.10 14.48 -1.12
CA PRO A 377 13.49 14.44 -2.53
C PRO A 377 13.00 13.17 -3.23
N SER A 378 12.53 13.30 -4.47
CA SER A 378 12.24 12.17 -5.35
C SER A 378 13.54 11.60 -5.95
N VAL A 379 13.42 10.41 -6.55
CA VAL A 379 14.46 9.80 -7.39
C VAL A 379 14.73 10.60 -8.67
N VAL A 380 13.74 11.39 -9.12
CA VAL A 380 13.89 12.31 -10.26
C VAL A 380 14.33 13.69 -9.76
N PRO A 381 15.49 14.23 -10.21
CA PRO A 381 15.93 15.57 -9.83
C PRO A 381 14.90 16.65 -10.15
N GLY A 382 14.71 17.61 -9.23
CA GLY A 382 13.74 18.69 -9.39
C GLY A 382 12.31 18.33 -8.95
N TRP A 383 12.14 17.17 -8.29
CA TRP A 383 10.87 16.68 -7.78
C TRP A 383 10.96 16.26 -6.32
N SER A 384 9.87 16.44 -5.59
CA SER A 384 9.76 16.14 -4.16
C SER A 384 8.45 15.43 -3.80
N TRP A 385 8.50 14.53 -2.84
CA TRP A 385 7.37 13.84 -2.23
C TRP A 385 6.93 14.52 -0.95
N LEU A 386 5.61 14.67 -0.79
CA LEU A 386 4.93 14.94 0.47
C LEU A 386 4.12 13.69 0.80
N GLU A 387 4.57 12.92 1.79
CA GLU A 387 3.97 11.62 2.13
C GLU A 387 2.82 11.77 3.14
N ASN A 388 1.87 10.82 3.10
CA ASN A 388 0.78 10.69 4.06
C ASN A 388 -0.01 12.00 4.23
N VAL A 389 -0.34 12.65 3.11
CA VAL A 389 -1.18 13.84 3.05
C VAL A 389 -2.63 13.39 3.20
N PRO A 390 -3.31 13.71 4.32
CA PRO A 390 -4.72 13.39 4.48
C PRO A 390 -5.53 14.26 3.51
N LEU A 391 -6.26 13.63 2.59
CA LEU A 391 -7.13 14.33 1.65
C LEU A 391 -8.55 13.82 1.78
N GLU A 392 -9.50 14.74 1.82
CA GLU A 392 -10.93 14.46 1.79
C GLU A 392 -11.54 14.84 0.43
N PRO A 393 -12.66 14.22 0.03
CA PRO A 393 -13.41 14.65 -1.15
C PRO A 393 -13.75 16.15 -1.06
N GLY A 394 -13.28 16.92 -2.05
CA GLY A 394 -13.51 18.36 -2.15
C GLY A 394 -12.51 19.26 -1.40
N ALA A 395 -11.41 18.72 -0.87
CA ALA A 395 -10.37 19.52 -0.22
C ALA A 395 -9.82 20.61 -1.16
N GLN A 396 -9.64 21.86 -0.67
CA GLN A 396 -9.19 22.99 -1.49
C GLN A 396 -7.85 22.72 -2.18
N ILE A 397 -6.97 21.99 -1.50
CA ILE A 397 -5.71 21.54 -2.06
C ILE A 397 -5.86 20.75 -3.38
N LEU A 398 -6.93 19.96 -3.56
CA LEU A 398 -7.16 19.24 -4.82
C LEU A 398 -7.35 20.22 -5.98
N SER A 399 -8.05 21.32 -5.74
CA SER A 399 -8.15 22.43 -6.69
C SER A 399 -6.78 23.05 -6.93
N ALA A 400 -6.02 23.27 -5.85
CA ALA A 400 -4.68 23.84 -5.90
C ALA A 400 -3.61 22.91 -6.48
N VAL A 401 -3.89 21.66 -6.86
CA VAL A 401 -2.95 20.81 -7.63
C VAL A 401 -3.56 20.31 -8.94
N GLY A 402 -4.66 20.91 -9.40
CA GLY A 402 -5.30 20.54 -10.67
C GLY A 402 -6.02 19.18 -10.64
N LEU A 403 -6.45 18.71 -9.47
CA LEU A 403 -7.20 17.47 -9.27
C LEU A 403 -8.67 17.70 -8.94
N THR A 404 -9.22 18.86 -9.34
CA THR A 404 -10.66 19.13 -9.27
C THR A 404 -11.52 18.16 -10.07
N ALA A 405 -10.93 17.32 -10.94
CA ALA A 405 -11.61 16.28 -11.72
C ALA A 405 -12.33 15.20 -10.91
N ALA A 406 -12.36 15.30 -9.58
CA ALA A 406 -13.39 14.65 -8.78
C ALA A 406 -14.76 15.21 -9.16
N VAL A 407 -15.28 14.80 -10.33
CA VAL A 407 -16.71 14.56 -10.48
C VAL A 407 -17.03 13.68 -9.27
N PRO A 408 -17.76 14.18 -8.26
CA PRO A 408 -18.38 13.27 -7.33
C PRO A 408 -19.17 12.35 -8.24
N GLY A 409 -18.80 11.06 -8.31
CA GLY A 409 -19.71 10.08 -8.91
C GLY A 409 -21.08 10.39 -8.32
N PRO A 410 -22.14 10.44 -9.14
CA PRO A 410 -23.43 11.05 -8.76
C PRO A 410 -23.70 10.70 -7.31
N PRO A 411 -23.69 11.69 -6.39
CA PRO A 411 -23.47 11.43 -4.98
C PRO A 411 -24.41 10.31 -4.60
N SER A 412 -23.84 9.17 -4.22
CA SER A 412 -24.66 8.12 -3.66
C SER A 412 -25.11 8.74 -2.36
N ARG A 413 -26.34 9.29 -2.35
CA ARG A 413 -26.77 10.21 -1.28
C ARG A 413 -26.49 9.63 0.11
N SER A 414 -26.48 8.30 0.21
CA SER A 414 -25.80 7.56 1.27
C SER A 414 -25.25 6.22 0.79
N ARG A 415 -24.15 5.75 1.41
CA ARG A 415 -23.59 4.40 1.26
C ARG A 415 -23.13 3.82 2.60
N LEU A 416 -23.06 2.48 2.66
CA LEU A 416 -22.34 1.77 3.71
C LEU A 416 -20.91 1.56 3.25
N ASP A 417 -19.94 1.99 4.06
CA ASP A 417 -18.52 2.02 3.71
C ASP A 417 -17.69 1.28 4.77
N GLY A 418 -16.72 0.49 4.31
CA GLY A 418 -15.88 -0.33 5.18
C GLY A 418 -16.63 -1.43 5.96
N GLY A 419 -16.19 -1.69 7.20
CA GLY A 419 -16.69 -2.75 8.07
C GLY A 419 -16.00 -4.10 7.87
N LEU A 420 -16.23 -5.02 8.82
CA LEU A 420 -15.77 -6.41 8.76
C LEU A 420 -16.77 -7.27 7.98
N GLN A 421 -16.89 -7.01 6.68
CA GLN A 421 -17.88 -7.65 5.81
C GLN A 421 -17.52 -9.12 5.51
N VAL A 422 -18.30 -10.08 6.00
CA VAL A 422 -18.06 -11.53 5.81
C VAL A 422 -18.78 -12.10 4.59
N ALA A 423 -19.92 -11.51 4.22
CA ALA A 423 -20.68 -11.79 3.01
C ALA A 423 -21.36 -10.50 2.51
N HIS A 424 -22.02 -10.53 1.34
CA HIS A 424 -22.68 -9.34 0.80
C HIS A 424 -23.66 -8.74 1.83
N SER A 425 -23.43 -7.47 2.21
CA SER A 425 -24.21 -6.73 3.21
C SER A 425 -24.29 -7.40 4.59
N THR A 426 -23.40 -8.34 4.91
CA THR A 426 -23.34 -9.06 6.20
C THR A 426 -22.01 -8.79 6.89
N TYR A 427 -22.07 -8.34 8.13
CA TYR A 427 -20.93 -7.84 8.91
C TYR A 427 -20.84 -8.55 10.26
N LEU A 428 -19.64 -8.60 10.83
CA LEU A 428 -19.47 -9.04 12.21
C LEU A 428 -20.01 -7.99 13.20
N THR A 429 -20.57 -8.43 14.32
CA THR A 429 -21.00 -7.54 15.41
C THR A 429 -19.78 -6.84 16.02
N GLY A 430 -19.86 -5.51 16.15
CA GLY A 430 -18.72 -4.64 16.44
C GLY A 430 -17.90 -4.26 15.20
N GLY A 431 -18.14 -4.91 14.06
CA GLY A 431 -17.51 -4.68 12.77
C GLY A 431 -18.45 -4.01 11.75
N GLU A 432 -19.49 -3.32 12.21
CA GLU A 432 -20.50 -2.70 11.35
C GLU A 432 -19.89 -1.62 10.46
N PRO A 433 -20.41 -1.44 9.23
CA PRO A 433 -19.89 -0.44 8.31
C PRO A 433 -20.20 0.97 8.82
N ASP A 434 -19.47 1.96 8.32
CA ASP A 434 -19.83 3.35 8.53
C ASP A 434 -20.92 3.77 7.54
N PHE A 435 -21.86 4.59 7.98
CA PHE A 435 -22.78 5.27 7.09
C PHE A 435 -22.14 6.57 6.60
N VAL A 436 -21.87 6.64 5.30
CA VAL A 436 -21.22 7.79 4.65
C VAL A 436 -22.23 8.55 3.81
N ILE A 437 -22.23 9.86 3.96
CA ILE A 437 -23.06 10.80 3.21
C ILE A 437 -22.17 11.72 2.39
N ASP A 438 -22.42 11.73 1.09
CA ASP A 438 -21.64 12.50 0.12
C ASP A 438 -22.10 13.98 0.03
N SER A 439 -22.94 14.47 0.96
CA SER A 439 -23.54 15.82 0.92
C SER A 439 -23.34 16.62 2.22
N ASP A 440 -23.20 17.94 2.09
CA ASP A 440 -23.16 18.89 3.21
C ASP A 440 -24.52 19.15 3.88
N ALA A 441 -25.58 18.49 3.40
CA ALA A 441 -26.88 18.61 4.03
C ALA A 441 -26.81 18.10 5.48
N ALA A 442 -27.37 18.86 6.42
CA ALA A 442 -27.64 18.34 7.75
C ALA A 442 -28.41 17.02 7.63
N LEU A 443 -28.23 16.12 8.59
CA LEU A 443 -28.89 14.82 8.64
C LEU A 443 -30.04 14.82 9.65
N PRO A 444 -31.12 15.60 9.44
CA PRO A 444 -32.29 15.43 10.27
C PRO A 444 -32.81 14.00 10.03
N GLY A 445 -33.00 13.25 11.12
CA GLY A 445 -33.71 11.98 11.05
C GLY A 445 -32.90 10.75 10.61
N LEU A 446 -31.56 10.76 10.67
CA LEU A 446 -30.81 9.51 10.56
C LEU A 446 -31.23 8.58 11.71
N THR A 447 -31.78 7.41 11.37
CA THR A 447 -32.17 6.40 12.35
C THR A 447 -31.55 5.06 12.03
N LEU A 448 -31.21 4.29 13.07
CA LEU A 448 -30.86 2.89 13.00
C LEU A 448 -31.99 2.12 13.70
N ASP A 449 -32.72 1.29 12.96
CA ASP A 449 -33.87 0.53 13.46
C ASP A 449 -34.94 1.43 14.12
N GLY A 450 -35.12 2.63 13.57
CA GLY A 450 -36.05 3.64 14.09
C GLY A 450 -35.53 4.45 15.29
N ALA A 451 -34.40 4.06 15.89
CA ALA A 451 -33.72 4.85 16.92
C ALA A 451 -32.89 5.96 16.26
N ARG A 452 -33.09 7.21 16.70
CA ARG A 452 -32.32 8.36 16.17
C ARG A 452 -30.85 8.26 16.56
N LEU A 453 -29.97 8.39 15.57
CA LEU A 453 -28.54 8.46 15.79
C LEU A 453 -28.12 9.88 16.15
N PRO A 454 -27.20 10.07 17.11
CA PRO A 454 -26.62 11.37 17.37
C PRO A 454 -25.72 11.74 16.20
N VAL A 455 -26.15 12.71 15.40
CA VAL A 455 -25.35 13.25 14.28
C VAL A 455 -24.99 14.69 14.57
N THR A 456 -23.69 14.97 14.69
CA THR A 456 -23.21 16.33 14.88
C THR A 456 -23.38 17.10 13.56
N PRO A 457 -23.80 18.39 13.56
CA PRO A 457 -23.84 19.18 12.35
C PRO A 457 -22.51 19.14 11.59
N GLY A 458 -22.55 18.78 10.30
CA GLY A 458 -21.36 18.63 9.45
C GLY A 458 -20.69 17.25 9.49
N GLN A 459 -21.14 16.33 10.34
CA GLN A 459 -20.62 14.96 10.37
C GLN A 459 -21.07 14.19 9.12
N ARG A 460 -20.12 13.92 8.21
CA ARG A 460 -20.37 13.18 6.95
C ARG A 460 -20.27 11.65 7.09
N ARG A 461 -19.67 11.17 8.17
CA ARG A 461 -19.47 9.75 8.47
C ARG A 461 -19.99 9.45 9.87
N VAL A 462 -20.91 8.49 9.96
CA VAL A 462 -21.50 8.03 11.23
C VAL A 462 -21.12 6.57 11.40
N SER A 463 -20.35 6.26 12.45
CA SER A 463 -20.03 4.87 12.74
C SER A 463 -21.25 4.14 13.29
N LEU A 464 -21.71 3.13 12.57
CA LEU A 464 -22.85 2.32 13.03
C LEU A 464 -22.43 1.35 14.14
N ALA A 465 -21.15 1.02 14.22
CA ALA A 465 -20.63 0.14 15.25
C ALA A 465 -20.65 0.77 16.65
N ASP A 466 -20.52 2.09 16.75
CA ASP A 466 -20.64 2.83 18.02
C ASP A 466 -22.04 2.71 18.63
N GLN A 467 -23.04 2.39 17.80
CA GLN A 467 -24.42 2.16 18.22
C GLN A 467 -24.64 0.76 18.81
N ARG A 468 -23.63 -0.12 18.69
CA ARG A 468 -23.64 -1.51 19.20
C ARG A 468 -24.93 -2.24 18.84
N PRO A 469 -25.33 -2.29 17.55
CA PRO A 469 -26.53 -2.99 17.16
C PRO A 469 -26.46 -4.46 17.59
N ALA A 470 -27.59 -4.99 18.07
CA ALA A 470 -27.69 -6.42 18.39
C ALA A 470 -27.58 -7.25 17.09
N PRO A 471 -27.10 -8.50 17.14
CA PRO A 471 -27.07 -9.37 15.95
C PRO A 471 -28.44 -9.45 15.26
N GLY A 472 -28.52 -9.17 13.96
CA GLY A 472 -29.79 -9.17 13.23
C GLY A 472 -29.77 -8.39 11.92
N THR A 473 -30.95 -8.16 11.35
CA THR A 473 -31.13 -7.27 10.19
C THR A 473 -31.39 -5.86 10.69
N HIS A 474 -30.61 -4.92 10.19
CA HIS A 474 -30.70 -3.51 10.55
C HIS A 474 -31.11 -2.67 9.35
N ARG A 475 -31.88 -1.62 9.62
CA ARG A 475 -32.24 -0.60 8.64
C ARG A 475 -31.70 0.75 9.10
N VAL A 476 -30.80 1.31 8.31
CA VAL A 476 -30.39 2.72 8.41
C VAL A 476 -31.32 3.52 7.52
N ALA A 477 -32.20 4.30 8.13
CA ALA A 477 -33.13 5.17 7.41
C ALA A 477 -32.68 6.63 7.49
N SER A 478 -32.78 7.33 6.37
CA SER A 478 -32.46 8.75 6.25
C SER A 478 -33.34 9.39 5.17
N ASP A 479 -33.45 10.72 5.17
CA ASP A 479 -34.13 11.47 4.10
C ASP A 479 -33.49 11.25 2.70
N LEU A 480 -32.28 10.68 2.68
CA LEU A 480 -31.49 10.38 1.48
C LEU A 480 -31.73 8.96 0.95
N GLY A 481 -32.50 8.14 1.66
CA GLY A 481 -32.82 6.75 1.33
C GLY A 481 -32.42 5.79 2.44
N ASP A 482 -32.96 4.58 2.33
CA ASP A 482 -32.75 3.53 3.32
C ASP A 482 -31.73 2.51 2.84
N ARG A 483 -30.93 2.02 3.79
CA ARG A 483 -29.96 0.94 3.59
C ARG A 483 -30.22 -0.14 4.62
N THR A 484 -30.06 -1.39 4.20
CA THR A 484 -30.15 -2.54 5.10
C THR A 484 -28.83 -3.27 5.15
N PHE A 485 -28.45 -3.74 6.33
CA PHE A 485 -27.32 -4.63 6.52
C PHE A 485 -27.66 -5.66 7.58
N VAL A 486 -26.91 -6.76 7.60
CA VAL A 486 -27.05 -7.83 8.59
C VAL A 486 -25.81 -7.84 9.46
N THR A 487 -25.98 -7.98 10.77
CA THR A 487 -24.89 -8.25 11.71
C THR A 487 -25.00 -9.65 12.29
N MET A 488 -23.86 -10.27 12.55
CA MET A 488 -23.80 -11.56 13.21
C MET A 488 -22.58 -11.64 14.13
N VAL A 489 -22.68 -12.37 15.24
CA VAL A 489 -21.58 -12.48 16.21
C VAL A 489 -20.39 -13.24 15.61
N HIS A 490 -20.69 -14.32 14.89
CA HIS A 490 -19.73 -15.18 14.21
C HIS A 490 -20.46 -15.92 13.08
N GLN A 491 -19.71 -16.37 12.09
CA GLN A 491 -20.16 -17.24 11.01
C GLN A 491 -19.60 -18.66 11.18
N GLN A 492 -18.45 -18.81 11.86
CA GLN A 492 -17.75 -20.08 12.03
C GLN A 492 -17.64 -20.47 13.51
N ASP A 493 -18.18 -21.65 13.87
CA ASP A 493 -18.02 -22.23 15.21
C ASP A 493 -16.67 -22.92 15.45
N ARG A 494 -15.95 -23.19 14.36
CA ARG A 494 -14.65 -23.87 14.33
C ARG A 494 -13.74 -23.16 13.35
N ALA A 495 -12.43 -23.24 13.59
CA ALA A 495 -11.45 -22.73 12.64
C ALA A 495 -11.55 -23.45 11.29
N ARG A 496 -11.53 -22.66 10.20
CA ARG A 496 -11.44 -23.16 8.83
C ARG A 496 -10.36 -22.38 8.08
N ALA A 497 -9.57 -23.10 7.27
CA ALA A 497 -8.52 -22.51 6.45
C ALA A 497 -9.07 -22.06 5.10
N GLY A 498 -8.34 -21.17 4.41
CA GLY A 498 -8.65 -20.77 3.05
C GLY A 498 -7.99 -21.64 1.96
N ASP A 499 -7.57 -22.87 2.25
CA ASP A 499 -6.95 -23.84 1.32
C ASP A 499 -5.85 -23.32 0.36
N ILE A 500 -5.07 -22.32 0.77
CA ILE A 500 -3.83 -21.93 0.07
C ILE A 500 -2.67 -22.60 0.79
N TRP A 501 -1.89 -23.38 0.04
CA TRP A 501 -0.79 -24.19 0.57
C TRP A 501 0.47 -24.00 -0.28
N ARG A 502 1.63 -24.12 0.37
CA ARG A 502 2.93 -24.28 -0.30
C ARG A 502 3.26 -25.77 -0.33
N SER A 503 3.50 -26.33 -1.51
CA SER A 503 3.96 -27.72 -1.62
C SER A 503 5.40 -27.81 -1.12
N VAL A 504 5.69 -28.89 -0.40
CA VAL A 504 7.01 -29.13 0.19
C VAL A 504 7.59 -30.41 -0.40
N THR A 505 8.78 -30.29 -0.98
CA THR A 505 9.55 -31.43 -1.48
C THR A 505 10.78 -31.62 -0.60
N LEU A 506 10.92 -32.80 0.00
CA LEU A 506 12.14 -33.16 0.72
C LEU A 506 13.23 -33.57 -0.28
N THR A 507 14.37 -32.89 -0.23
CA THR A 507 15.57 -33.21 -1.01
C THR A 507 16.70 -33.64 -0.07
N SER A 508 17.76 -34.24 -0.61
CA SER A 508 18.97 -34.58 0.18
C SER A 508 19.65 -33.37 0.82
N THR A 509 19.34 -32.16 0.32
CA THR A 509 19.93 -30.90 0.77
C THR A 509 19.00 -30.05 1.64
N GLY A 510 17.74 -30.47 1.84
CA GLY A 510 16.74 -29.72 2.62
C GLY A 510 15.34 -29.75 2.00
N LEU A 511 14.46 -28.91 2.53
CA LEU A 511 13.09 -28.70 2.08
C LEU A 511 13.06 -27.65 0.95
N HIS A 512 12.48 -28.02 -0.18
CA HIS A 512 12.17 -27.09 -1.25
C HIS A 512 10.68 -26.72 -1.19
N PHE A 513 10.39 -25.43 -1.13
CA PHE A 513 9.03 -24.90 -1.07
C PHE A 513 8.64 -24.34 -2.43
N SER A 514 7.49 -24.75 -2.95
CA SER A 514 6.91 -24.14 -4.16
C SER A 514 6.26 -22.79 -3.84
N GLU A 515 5.89 -22.05 -4.89
CA GLU A 515 4.95 -20.94 -4.75
C GLU A 515 3.63 -21.42 -4.13
N PRO A 516 2.97 -20.59 -3.29
CA PRO A 516 1.65 -20.90 -2.77
C PRO A 516 0.64 -21.07 -3.91
N THR A 517 -0.10 -22.18 -3.91
CA THR A 517 -1.14 -22.45 -4.89
C THR A 517 -2.41 -22.96 -4.22
N ARG A 518 -3.53 -22.88 -4.95
CA ARG A 518 -4.79 -23.51 -4.53
C ARG A 518 -4.67 -25.00 -4.79
N MET A 519 -4.55 -25.78 -3.73
CA MET A 519 -4.53 -27.24 -3.79
C MET A 519 -5.50 -27.81 -2.77
N ALA A 520 -6.21 -28.88 -3.13
CA ALA A 520 -6.86 -29.73 -2.15
C ALA A 520 -5.75 -30.31 -1.27
N GLN A 521 -5.62 -29.77 -0.05
CA GLN A 521 -4.65 -30.13 1.00
C GLN A 521 -3.53 -31.10 0.55
N PRO A 522 -2.36 -30.60 0.10
CA PRO A 522 -1.30 -31.46 -0.44
C PRO A 522 -0.78 -32.44 0.62
N ASP A 523 -0.35 -33.63 0.19
CA ASP A 523 0.17 -34.70 1.07
C ASP A 523 1.28 -34.20 2.01
N VAL A 524 2.18 -33.37 1.51
CA VAL A 524 3.20 -32.65 2.28
C VAL A 524 3.15 -31.17 1.88
N GLY A 525 2.95 -30.29 2.86
CA GLY A 525 2.81 -28.86 2.61
C GLY A 525 2.99 -28.00 3.84
N LEU A 526 3.16 -26.70 3.60
CA LEU A 526 3.19 -25.64 4.59
C LEU A 526 2.04 -24.65 4.35
N ALA A 527 1.25 -24.39 5.38
CA ALA A 527 0.30 -23.28 5.41
C ALA A 527 0.30 -22.68 6.82
N GLY A 528 0.75 -21.43 6.95
CA GLY A 528 0.94 -20.80 8.26
C GLY A 528 1.96 -21.54 9.11
N ALA A 529 1.55 -21.99 10.30
CA ALA A 529 2.36 -22.85 11.19
C ALA A 529 1.91 -24.32 11.17
N VAL A 530 1.26 -24.79 10.11
CA VAL A 530 1.04 -26.23 9.88
C VAL A 530 2.08 -26.74 8.91
N LEU A 531 2.99 -27.60 9.40
CA LEU A 531 3.96 -28.32 8.59
C LEU A 531 3.75 -29.82 8.77
N ARG A 532 3.27 -30.50 7.72
CA ARG A 532 3.03 -31.95 7.80
C ARG A 532 4.35 -32.70 8.05
N GLY A 533 4.36 -33.55 9.08
CA GLY A 533 5.54 -34.30 9.50
C GLY A 533 6.29 -33.71 10.70
N ALA A 534 5.94 -32.51 11.17
CA ALA A 534 6.46 -31.97 12.42
C ALA A 534 5.86 -32.73 13.62
N SER A 535 6.65 -33.61 14.25
CA SER A 535 6.21 -34.36 15.42
C SER A 535 6.42 -33.54 16.70
N LEU A 536 5.49 -33.67 17.66
CA LEU A 536 5.69 -33.14 18.99
C LEU A 536 6.80 -33.92 19.70
N PRO A 537 7.88 -33.26 20.17
CA PRO A 537 8.88 -33.97 20.95
C PRO A 537 8.23 -34.51 22.24
N PRO A 538 8.47 -35.78 22.60
CA PRO A 538 8.00 -36.31 23.87
C PRO A 538 8.64 -35.47 24.98
N SER A 539 7.80 -34.93 25.87
CA SER A 539 8.26 -34.11 26.97
C SER A 539 7.51 -34.41 28.24
N ILE A 540 8.27 -34.46 29.32
CA ILE A 540 7.76 -34.71 30.66
C ILE A 540 7.57 -33.34 31.31
N THR A 541 6.32 -32.92 31.43
CA THR A 541 5.94 -31.71 32.15
C THR A 541 5.29 -32.07 33.48
N VAL A 542 5.40 -31.16 34.44
CA VAL A 542 4.68 -31.28 35.71
C VAL A 542 4.19 -29.91 36.14
N ARG A 543 2.96 -29.85 36.63
CA ARG A 543 2.39 -28.62 37.17
C ARG A 543 3.13 -28.19 38.44
N ARG A 544 3.54 -26.93 38.47
CA ARG A 544 4.18 -26.20 39.58
C ARG A 544 3.26 -25.06 40.01
N PRO A 545 2.34 -25.30 40.96
CA PRO A 545 1.53 -24.23 41.54
C PRO A 545 2.39 -23.12 42.17
N PRO A 546 1.89 -21.87 42.23
CA PRO A 546 2.59 -20.80 42.93
C PRO A 546 2.95 -21.20 44.38
N GLY A 547 4.20 -20.95 44.77
CA GLY A 547 4.70 -21.25 46.12
C GLY A 547 5.10 -22.71 46.37
N THR A 548 5.20 -23.56 45.34
CA THR A 548 5.77 -24.92 45.47
C THR A 548 7.28 -24.94 45.23
N GLU A 549 7.98 -25.78 46.00
CA GLU A 549 9.39 -26.13 45.82
C GLU A 549 9.53 -27.16 44.69
N CYS A 550 10.57 -27.05 43.86
CA CYS A 550 10.94 -28.07 42.88
C CYS A 550 12.20 -28.77 43.35
N LEU A 551 12.15 -30.08 43.52
CA LEU A 551 13.25 -30.89 44.03
C LEU A 551 13.64 -31.95 43.01
N VAL A 552 14.89 -32.37 43.07
CA VAL A 552 15.44 -33.49 42.32
C VAL A 552 16.01 -34.49 43.30
N VAL A 553 15.69 -35.76 43.10
CA VAL A 553 16.25 -36.89 43.86
C VAL A 553 17.11 -37.72 42.91
N THR A 554 18.37 -37.95 43.28
CA THR A 554 19.31 -38.78 42.48
C THR A 554 19.12 -40.27 42.81
N ASP A 555 19.70 -41.17 42.01
CA ASP A 555 19.70 -42.62 42.31
C ASP A 555 20.46 -42.98 43.61
N GLU A 556 21.30 -42.05 44.07
CA GLU A 556 22.05 -42.12 45.33
C GLU A 556 21.25 -41.57 46.52
N GLY A 557 20.10 -40.95 46.25
CA GLY A 557 19.20 -40.37 47.24
C GLY A 557 19.44 -38.90 47.56
N ASP A 558 20.40 -38.25 46.90
CA ASP A 558 20.68 -36.84 47.13
C ASP A 558 19.47 -36.01 46.71
N VAL A 559 18.99 -35.16 47.62
CA VAL A 559 17.89 -34.24 47.36
C VAL A 559 18.46 -32.85 47.14
N SER A 560 18.16 -32.25 45.99
CA SER A 560 18.49 -30.86 45.71
C SER A 560 17.24 -30.09 45.29
N GLU A 561 17.03 -28.92 45.85
CA GLU A 561 16.09 -27.95 45.29
C GLU A 561 16.66 -27.39 44.00
N VAL A 562 15.83 -27.27 42.97
CA VAL A 562 16.17 -26.66 41.69
C VAL A 562 15.21 -25.52 41.43
N TRP A 563 15.70 -24.46 40.80
CA TRP A 563 14.86 -23.32 40.40
C TRP A 563 14.77 -23.29 38.88
N PRO A 564 13.84 -24.08 38.28
CA PRO A 564 13.59 -24.01 36.87
C PRO A 564 13.08 -22.61 36.55
N SER A 565 13.94 -21.81 35.91
CA SER A 565 13.55 -20.49 35.45
C SER A 565 12.83 -20.64 34.11
N ALA A 566 11.69 -19.98 34.01
CA ALA A 566 11.10 -19.70 32.72
C ALA A 566 12.16 -19.06 31.81
N PRO A 567 12.20 -19.42 30.51
CA PRO A 567 13.03 -18.76 29.52
C PRO A 567 13.03 -17.23 29.73
N PRO A 568 14.19 -16.56 29.73
CA PRO A 568 14.28 -15.13 30.02
C PRO A 568 13.29 -14.27 29.23
N TRP A 569 13.03 -14.63 27.97
CA TRP A 569 12.09 -13.92 27.11
C TRP A 569 10.62 -14.07 27.57
N LEU A 570 10.19 -15.25 28.06
CA LEU A 570 8.84 -15.44 28.60
C LEU A 570 8.62 -14.55 29.82
N ARG A 571 9.61 -14.48 30.72
CA ARG A 571 9.56 -13.55 31.86
C ARG A 571 9.56 -12.10 31.42
N ALA A 572 10.31 -11.76 30.39
CA ALA A 572 10.36 -10.40 29.86
C ALA A 572 8.99 -9.95 29.33
N ILE A 573 8.17 -10.87 28.80
CA ILE A 573 6.78 -10.59 28.40
C ILE A 573 5.75 -10.89 29.52
N GLY A 574 6.20 -11.10 30.75
CA GLY A 574 5.33 -11.35 31.90
C GLY A 574 4.58 -12.69 31.86
N VAL A 575 5.06 -13.69 31.10
CA VAL A 575 4.53 -15.07 31.13
C VAL A 575 5.38 -15.88 32.11
N GLU A 576 4.75 -16.34 33.20
CA GLU A 576 5.34 -17.30 34.13
C GLU A 576 4.62 -18.64 33.96
N PRO A 577 5.26 -19.65 33.33
CA PRO A 577 4.68 -20.97 33.15
C PRO A 577 4.35 -21.63 34.49
N HIS A 578 3.14 -22.15 34.58
CA HIS A 578 2.68 -23.06 35.62
C HIS A 578 3.23 -24.48 35.43
N PHE A 579 3.67 -24.86 34.24
CA PHE A 579 4.26 -26.17 34.01
C PHE A 579 5.78 -26.06 33.91
N VAL A 580 6.45 -27.01 34.56
CA VAL A 580 7.89 -27.16 34.51
C VAL A 580 8.23 -28.33 33.60
N ASN A 581 9.10 -28.09 32.62
CA ASN A 581 9.77 -29.16 31.91
C ASN A 581 10.79 -29.84 32.83
N VAL A 582 10.50 -31.08 33.20
CA VAL A 582 11.35 -31.88 34.08
C VAL A 582 12.76 -31.99 33.50
N MET A 583 12.90 -32.24 32.20
CA MET A 583 14.19 -32.41 31.54
C MET A 583 15.03 -31.13 31.55
N GLN A 584 14.41 -29.96 31.39
CA GLN A 584 15.12 -28.69 31.55
C GLN A 584 15.43 -28.37 33.00
N ALA A 585 14.59 -28.81 33.95
CA ALA A 585 14.79 -28.58 35.37
C ALA A 585 15.89 -29.46 35.97
N VAL A 586 16.26 -30.55 35.31
CA VAL A 586 17.31 -31.49 35.76
C VAL A 586 18.59 -31.47 34.89
N ARG A 587 18.72 -30.46 34.02
CA ARG A 587 19.88 -30.32 33.10
C ARG A 587 21.21 -30.18 33.86
N THR A 588 22.22 -30.93 33.38
CA THR A 588 23.60 -31.01 33.90
C THR A 588 23.70 -30.85 35.42
N LEU A 589 23.09 -31.77 36.16
CA LEU A 589 23.29 -31.91 37.61
C LEU A 589 24.57 -32.72 37.91
N PRO A 590 25.20 -32.53 39.08
CA PRO A 590 26.42 -33.26 39.44
C PRO A 590 26.26 -34.79 39.45
N ALA A 591 25.05 -35.26 39.71
CA ALA A 591 24.67 -36.67 39.76
C ALA A 591 23.42 -36.91 38.89
N PRO A 592 23.24 -38.12 38.34
CA PRO A 592 22.10 -38.45 37.50
C PRO A 592 20.79 -38.33 38.31
N PRO A 593 19.82 -37.54 37.81
CA PRO A 593 18.52 -37.37 38.45
C PRO A 593 17.66 -38.62 38.23
N ALA A 594 17.06 -39.14 39.30
CA ALA A 594 16.16 -40.29 39.25
C ALA A 594 14.69 -39.87 39.35
N PHE A 595 14.40 -38.81 40.10
CA PHE A 595 13.06 -38.29 40.28
C PHE A 595 13.04 -36.77 40.32
N PHE A 596 11.94 -36.19 39.85
CA PHE A 596 11.60 -34.79 40.01
C PHE A 596 10.38 -34.67 40.91
N VAL A 597 10.42 -33.76 41.87
CA VAL A 597 9.37 -33.62 42.88
C VAL A 597 8.89 -32.18 42.92
N VAL A 598 7.59 -31.95 42.74
CA VAL A 598 6.95 -30.66 43.03
C VAL A 598 6.28 -30.76 44.39
N ARG A 599 6.69 -29.94 45.35
CA ARG A 599 6.26 -30.03 46.74
C ARG A 599 5.59 -28.74 47.21
N SER A 600 4.39 -28.85 47.79
CA SER A 600 3.75 -27.76 48.52
C SER A 600 4.11 -27.84 50.00
N GLY A 601 4.98 -26.94 50.47
CA GLY A 601 5.34 -26.86 51.88
C GLY A 601 4.14 -26.58 52.80
N ARG A 602 3.13 -25.86 52.32
CA ARG A 602 1.91 -25.54 53.11
C ARG A 602 0.91 -26.70 53.21
N ARG A 603 0.77 -27.50 52.15
CA ARG A 603 -0.22 -28.58 52.09
C ARG A 603 0.36 -29.97 52.40
N HIS A 604 1.68 -30.07 52.53
CA HIS A 604 2.39 -31.35 52.66
C HIS A 604 2.09 -32.35 51.51
N VAL A 605 1.76 -31.83 50.32
CA VAL A 605 1.53 -32.64 49.11
C VAL A 605 2.76 -32.58 48.22
N ALA A 606 3.16 -33.73 47.69
CA ALA A 606 4.25 -33.88 46.73
C ALA A 606 3.76 -34.62 45.47
N HIS A 607 4.10 -34.08 44.30
CA HIS A 607 3.94 -34.76 43.02
C HIS A 607 5.31 -35.26 42.57
N VAL A 608 5.46 -36.57 42.45
CA VAL A 608 6.74 -37.23 42.12
C VAL A 608 6.66 -37.78 40.70
N VAL A 609 7.65 -37.40 39.89
CA VAL A 609 7.81 -37.84 38.50
C VAL A 609 9.10 -38.62 38.39
N GLU A 610 9.03 -39.88 37.95
CA GLU A 610 10.20 -40.70 37.68
C GLU A 610 10.88 -40.24 36.38
N ILE A 611 12.21 -40.11 36.42
CA ILE A 611 13.04 -39.79 35.26
C ILE A 611 13.65 -41.12 34.77
N PRO A 612 13.32 -41.57 33.55
CA PRO A 612 13.90 -42.78 33.00
C PRO A 612 15.43 -42.64 32.89
N LEU A 613 16.17 -43.69 33.27
CA LEU A 613 17.64 -43.73 33.18
C LEU A 613 18.16 -43.51 31.75
N SER A 614 17.36 -43.88 30.75
CA SER A 614 17.68 -43.69 29.33
C SER A 614 17.51 -42.24 28.86
N THR A 615 17.01 -41.33 29.71
CA THR A 615 16.69 -39.97 29.27
C THR A 615 17.95 -39.13 29.17
N PRO A 616 18.29 -38.60 27.98
CA PRO A 616 19.50 -37.80 27.80
C PRO A 616 19.44 -36.51 28.62
N GLN A 617 20.53 -36.19 29.32
CA GLN A 617 20.64 -34.91 30.02
C GLN A 617 20.82 -33.77 29.03
N LEU A 618 20.01 -32.72 29.18
CA LEU A 618 20.17 -31.50 28.40
C LEU A 618 21.44 -30.73 28.86
N PRO A 619 22.14 -30.06 27.94
CA PRO A 619 23.31 -29.25 28.29
C PRO A 619 22.94 -28.01 29.12
N GLY A 620 23.90 -27.54 29.92
CA GLY A 620 23.79 -26.35 30.76
C GLY A 620 23.41 -26.68 32.21
N ARG A 621 23.72 -25.79 33.16
CA ARG A 621 23.40 -25.98 34.58
C ARG A 621 22.09 -25.31 34.96
N VAL A 622 21.29 -26.00 35.79
CA VAL A 622 20.18 -25.39 36.52
C VAL A 622 20.71 -24.87 37.87
N PRO A 623 20.30 -23.66 38.33
CA PRO A 623 20.54 -23.27 39.70
C PRO A 623 19.94 -24.31 40.65
N SER A 624 20.76 -24.82 41.56
CA SER A 624 20.36 -25.88 42.49
C SER A 624 21.02 -25.71 43.85
N GLN A 625 20.36 -26.22 44.89
CA GLN A 625 20.84 -26.22 46.26
C GLN A 625 20.56 -27.59 46.91
N PRO A 626 21.57 -28.23 47.53
CA PRO A 626 21.34 -29.44 48.31
C PRO A 626 20.38 -29.20 49.47
N ARG A 627 19.39 -30.09 49.65
CA ARG A 627 18.37 -30.05 50.70
C ARG A 627 18.32 -31.39 51.47
N PRO A 628 19.41 -31.82 52.11
CA PRO A 628 19.44 -33.09 52.85
C PRO A 628 18.43 -33.12 54.01
N ASN A 629 18.03 -31.95 54.51
CA ASN A 629 17.00 -31.84 55.54
C ASN A 629 15.61 -32.32 55.08
N LEU A 630 15.35 -32.39 53.77
CA LEU A 630 14.06 -32.82 53.22
C LEU A 630 13.97 -34.34 53.00
N VAL A 631 15.07 -35.09 53.13
CA VAL A 631 15.09 -36.54 52.87
C VAL A 631 14.10 -37.30 53.75
N GLY A 632 14.07 -37.02 55.06
CA GLY A 632 13.16 -37.70 56.00
C GLY A 632 11.69 -37.35 55.76
N GLU A 633 11.41 -36.10 55.38
CA GLU A 633 10.05 -35.66 55.05
C GLU A 633 9.55 -36.30 53.75
N LEU A 634 10.39 -36.37 52.71
CA LEU A 634 10.05 -37.04 51.45
C LEU A 634 9.89 -38.56 51.62
N PHE A 635 10.64 -39.17 52.56
CA PHE A 635 10.55 -40.61 52.84
C PHE A 635 9.24 -41.01 53.53
N THR A 636 8.70 -40.11 54.36
CA THR A 636 7.46 -40.34 55.13
C THR A 636 6.21 -39.81 54.43
N GLY A 637 6.37 -38.93 53.44
CA GLY A 637 5.28 -38.36 52.65
C GLY A 637 4.69 -39.34 51.61
N PRO A 638 3.62 -38.91 50.91
CA PRO A 638 3.06 -39.67 49.80
C PRO A 638 4.10 -39.84 48.67
N GLY A 639 4.35 -41.09 48.30
CA GLY A 639 5.26 -41.46 47.20
C GLY A 639 4.62 -41.28 45.81
N PRO A 640 5.35 -41.59 44.73
CA PRO A 640 4.80 -41.61 43.37
C PRO A 640 3.60 -42.58 43.28
N GLN A 641 2.70 -42.31 42.33
CA GLN A 641 1.45 -43.08 42.17
C GLN A 641 1.68 -44.55 41.74
N SER A 642 2.82 -44.86 41.13
CA SER A 642 3.17 -46.22 40.71
C SER A 642 3.91 -46.97 41.81
N SER A 643 3.49 -48.21 42.11
CA SER A 643 4.10 -49.06 43.14
C SER A 643 5.57 -49.41 42.86
N THR A 644 5.96 -49.56 41.60
CA THR A 644 7.36 -49.82 41.21
C THR A 644 8.22 -48.56 41.34
N ALA A 645 7.69 -47.40 40.93
CA ALA A 645 8.34 -46.12 41.12
C ALA A 645 8.50 -45.79 42.61
N ASP A 646 7.51 -46.15 43.45
CA ASP A 646 7.55 -45.91 44.90
C ASP A 646 8.64 -46.74 45.57
N ALA A 647 8.79 -48.01 45.20
CA ALA A 647 9.88 -48.85 45.71
C ALA A 647 11.27 -48.28 45.34
N ARG A 648 11.46 -47.83 44.10
CA ARG A 648 12.72 -47.22 43.65
C ARG A 648 12.97 -45.87 44.33
N PHE A 649 11.93 -45.04 44.48
CA PHE A 649 11.99 -43.75 45.16
C PHE A 649 12.39 -43.90 46.63
N ARG A 650 11.73 -44.81 47.36
CA ARG A 650 12.06 -45.13 48.75
C ARG A 650 13.44 -45.76 48.90
N SER A 651 13.86 -46.58 47.93
CA SER A 651 15.21 -47.15 47.89
C SER A 651 16.28 -46.06 47.73
N ALA A 652 16.08 -45.12 46.81
CA ALA A 652 16.97 -43.97 46.64
C ALA A 652 17.07 -43.15 47.93
N LEU A 653 15.94 -42.74 48.53
CA LEU A 653 15.92 -41.97 49.78
C LEU A 653 16.53 -42.75 50.97
N SER A 654 16.35 -44.07 51.05
CA SER A 654 16.96 -44.91 52.09
C SER A 654 18.49 -44.87 52.04
N LYS A 655 19.07 -44.85 50.84
CA LYS A 655 20.53 -44.72 50.66
C LYS A 655 21.05 -43.39 51.22
N ALA A 656 20.31 -42.30 51.03
CA ALA A 656 20.66 -40.99 51.59
C ALA A 656 20.56 -40.96 53.12
N ILE A 657 19.52 -41.56 53.71
CA ILE A 657 19.37 -41.68 55.17
C ILE A 657 20.57 -42.41 55.79
N LEU A 658 21.05 -43.46 55.15
CA LEU A 658 22.20 -44.24 55.60
C LEU A 658 23.54 -43.49 55.46
N ARG A 659 23.65 -42.50 54.56
CA ARG A 659 24.92 -41.80 54.26
C ARG A 659 25.23 -40.60 55.15
N LYS A 660 24.28 -40.11 55.95
CA LYS A 660 24.45 -39.04 56.97
C LYS A 660 25.51 -37.97 56.58
N VAL A 661 25.32 -37.30 55.44
CA VAL A 661 26.29 -36.32 54.92
C VAL A 661 26.12 -34.97 55.61
N ALA A 662 27.19 -34.49 56.25
CA ALA A 662 27.30 -33.15 56.79
C ALA A 662 28.00 -32.23 55.79
N THR A 663 27.23 -31.45 55.03
CA THR A 663 27.76 -30.33 54.23
C THR A 663 26.82 -29.14 54.28
N ARG A 664 27.28 -28.06 54.93
CA ARG A 664 26.76 -26.69 54.77
C ARG A 664 27.59 -26.03 53.68
N GLY A 665 26.98 -25.69 52.56
CA GLY A 665 27.60 -24.90 51.49
C GLY A 665 27.03 -23.49 51.46
N ASP A 666 27.91 -22.51 51.22
CA ASP A 666 27.55 -21.10 51.06
C ASP A 666 26.78 -20.84 49.75
N TYR A 667 25.91 -19.84 49.84
CA TYR A 667 24.88 -19.50 48.86
C TYR A 667 25.43 -18.92 47.55
N PRO A 668 24.96 -19.35 46.38
CA PRO A 668 25.03 -18.51 45.19
C PRO A 668 24.01 -17.36 45.31
N PRO A 669 24.36 -16.14 44.89
CA PRO A 669 23.44 -15.01 44.90
C PRO A 669 22.23 -15.27 43.99
N SER A 670 21.05 -14.84 44.44
CA SER A 670 19.78 -14.92 43.71
C SER A 670 19.89 -14.37 42.30
N CYS A 671 19.30 -15.07 41.32
CA CYS A 671 19.21 -14.58 39.94
C CYS A 671 18.63 -13.16 39.91
N ARG A 672 19.31 -12.25 39.21
CA ARG A 672 18.83 -10.88 39.02
C ARG A 672 17.50 -10.88 38.25
N PRO A 673 16.55 -9.99 38.59
CA PRO A 673 15.31 -9.83 37.83
C PRO A 673 15.64 -9.47 36.37
N THR A 674 14.95 -10.11 35.42
CA THR A 674 14.98 -9.74 34.01
C THR A 674 14.10 -8.51 33.84
N ALA A 675 14.58 -7.47 33.15
CA ALA A 675 13.75 -6.32 32.84
C ALA A 675 12.56 -6.75 31.98
N MET A 676 11.36 -6.25 32.29
CA MET A 676 10.19 -6.45 31.44
C MET A 676 10.40 -5.75 30.08
N ARG A 677 9.79 -6.31 29.03
CA ARG A 677 9.70 -5.70 27.72
C ARG A 677 8.60 -4.63 27.76
N ASP A 678 8.99 -3.39 27.47
CA ASP A 678 8.06 -2.28 27.40
C ASP A 678 7.22 -2.30 26.10
N ASP A 679 7.67 -3.07 25.10
CA ASP A 679 7.02 -3.25 23.80
C ASP A 679 6.06 -4.46 23.76
N VAL A 680 5.75 -5.07 24.91
CA VAL A 680 4.75 -6.14 25.02
C VAL A 680 3.81 -5.88 26.19
N GLN A 681 2.54 -5.72 25.88
CA GLN A 681 1.48 -5.49 26.87
C GLN A 681 0.80 -6.81 27.27
N GLN A 682 0.40 -6.89 28.54
CA GLN A 682 -0.41 -8.01 29.04
C GLN A 682 -1.86 -7.85 28.62
N GLY A 683 -2.44 -8.91 28.05
CA GLY A 683 -3.84 -8.93 27.61
C GLY A 683 -4.04 -8.53 26.14
N PRO A 684 -5.28 -8.66 25.64
CA PRO A 684 -5.67 -8.16 24.34
C PRO A 684 -5.77 -6.63 24.36
N ARG A 685 -5.44 -5.98 23.23
CA ARG A 685 -5.81 -4.57 22.99
C ARG A 685 -7.18 -4.53 22.34
N VAL A 686 -8.06 -3.71 22.90
CA VAL A 686 -9.40 -3.47 22.32
C VAL A 686 -9.31 -2.75 20.97
N ASP A 687 -8.25 -1.99 20.77
CA ASP A 687 -7.96 -1.16 19.60
C ASP A 687 -6.85 -1.77 18.72
N ASN A 688 -6.90 -3.09 18.52
CA ASN A 688 -5.92 -3.81 17.68
C ASN A 688 -6.48 -4.12 16.28
N PRO A 689 -6.13 -3.36 15.23
CA PRO A 689 -6.63 -3.60 13.88
C PRO A 689 -6.20 -4.96 13.30
N TYR A 690 -5.11 -5.55 13.81
CA TYR A 690 -4.68 -6.89 13.38
C TYR A 690 -5.66 -7.98 13.82
N ASP A 691 -6.22 -7.89 15.03
CA ASP A 691 -7.17 -8.88 15.54
C ASP A 691 -8.50 -8.78 14.79
N ASP A 692 -8.95 -7.57 14.45
CA ASP A 692 -10.15 -7.34 13.64
C ASP A 692 -10.03 -7.94 12.23
N VAL A 693 -8.95 -7.62 11.51
CA VAL A 693 -8.73 -8.15 10.16
C VAL A 693 -8.51 -9.65 10.17
N LEU A 694 -7.83 -10.19 11.19
CA LEU A 694 -7.63 -11.63 11.31
C LEU A 694 -8.94 -12.36 11.62
N THR A 695 -9.75 -11.83 12.54
CA THR A 695 -11.08 -12.37 12.86
C THR A 695 -11.97 -12.32 11.62
N TRP A 696 -12.04 -11.16 10.95
CA TRP A 696 -12.77 -10.98 9.71
C TRP A 696 -12.40 -12.02 8.66
N LEU A 697 -11.11 -12.17 8.35
CA LEU A 697 -10.66 -13.13 7.35
C LEU A 697 -10.98 -14.57 7.76
N SER A 698 -10.96 -14.88 9.06
CA SER A 698 -11.29 -16.21 9.61
C SER A 698 -12.78 -16.54 9.56
N GLU A 699 -13.65 -15.53 9.60
CA GLU A 699 -15.12 -15.71 9.59
C GLU A 699 -15.69 -15.84 8.17
N ARG A 700 -14.96 -15.35 7.14
CA ARG A 700 -15.39 -15.46 5.74
C ARG A 700 -15.60 -16.92 5.34
N GLU A 701 -16.65 -17.18 4.56
CA GLU A 701 -17.07 -18.52 4.14
C GLU A 701 -15.92 -19.38 3.56
N ARG A 702 -15.01 -18.74 2.79
CA ARG A 702 -13.85 -19.39 2.16
C ARG A 702 -12.52 -19.04 2.83
N GLY A 703 -12.51 -18.26 3.91
CA GLY A 703 -11.28 -17.79 4.53
C GLY A 703 -10.35 -17.00 3.58
N ARG A 704 -10.91 -16.29 2.59
CA ARG A 704 -10.18 -15.65 1.48
C ARG A 704 -10.69 -14.25 1.19
N ALA A 705 -9.78 -13.38 0.76
CA ALA A 705 -10.10 -12.06 0.21
C ALA A 705 -9.14 -11.67 -0.93
N SER A 706 -9.57 -10.75 -1.80
CA SER A 706 -8.62 -10.07 -2.69
C SER A 706 -7.72 -9.15 -1.85
N GLN A 707 -6.54 -8.80 -2.37
CA GLN A 707 -5.65 -7.85 -1.70
C GLN A 707 -6.25 -6.45 -1.57
N SER A 708 -7.07 -6.00 -2.54
CA SER A 708 -7.75 -4.69 -2.40
C SER A 708 -8.76 -4.71 -1.27
N LEU A 709 -9.58 -5.77 -1.16
CA LEU A 709 -10.53 -5.89 -0.07
C LEU A 709 -9.83 -5.99 1.30
N TYR A 710 -8.69 -6.69 1.36
CA TYR A 710 -7.86 -6.70 2.57
C TYR A 710 -7.34 -5.30 2.92
N ALA A 711 -6.84 -4.54 1.94
CA ALA A 711 -6.32 -3.19 2.16
C ALA A 711 -7.42 -2.22 2.63
N GLU A 712 -8.62 -2.29 2.02
CA GLU A 712 -9.80 -1.52 2.42
C GLU A 712 -10.24 -1.85 3.84
N THR A 713 -10.31 -3.15 4.18
CA THR A 713 -10.69 -3.61 5.53
C THR A 713 -9.65 -3.17 6.57
N TRP A 714 -8.36 -3.25 6.24
CA TRP A 714 -7.27 -2.78 7.07
C TRP A 714 -7.36 -1.27 7.33
N ALA A 715 -7.56 -0.47 6.28
CA ALA A 715 -7.71 0.97 6.40
C ALA A 715 -8.91 1.35 7.27
N TRP A 716 -10.05 0.66 7.10
CA TRP A 716 -11.23 0.85 7.94
C TRP A 716 -10.95 0.50 9.42
N ALA A 717 -10.34 -0.66 9.70
CA ALA A 717 -10.04 -1.10 11.06
C ALA A 717 -9.07 -0.13 11.75
N CYS A 718 -8.09 0.39 11.02
CA CYS A 718 -7.19 1.43 11.53
C CYS A 718 -7.93 2.74 11.83
N ALA A 719 -8.78 3.21 10.91
CA ALA A 719 -9.54 4.45 11.10
C ALA A 719 -10.49 4.39 12.29
N ARG A 720 -11.15 3.23 12.50
CA ARG A 720 -12.03 2.95 13.65
C ARG A 720 -11.37 3.26 15.00
N TYR A 721 -10.08 2.91 15.12
CA TYR A 721 -9.33 3.08 16.36
C TYR A 721 -8.52 4.39 16.42
N GLY A 722 -8.74 5.31 15.47
CA GLY A 722 -7.98 6.57 15.40
C GLY A 722 -6.55 6.40 14.89
N HIS A 723 -6.23 5.27 14.27
CA HIS A 723 -4.92 4.94 13.67
C HIS A 723 -4.92 5.11 12.15
N ALA A 724 -5.64 6.12 11.63
CA ALA A 724 -5.80 6.31 10.18
C ALA A 724 -4.44 6.45 9.44
N ASP A 725 -3.39 6.87 10.13
CA ASP A 725 -2.01 6.92 9.65
C ASP A 725 -1.45 5.54 9.25
N MET A 726 -1.93 4.48 9.88
CA MET A 726 -1.56 3.09 9.56
C MET A 726 -2.33 2.52 8.37
N GLY A 727 -3.39 3.18 7.87
CA GLY A 727 -4.26 2.65 6.81
C GLY A 727 -3.51 2.35 5.50
N GLY A 728 -2.53 3.17 5.13
CA GLY A 728 -1.65 2.92 3.97
C GLY A 728 -0.66 1.77 4.18
N ALA A 729 -0.39 1.38 5.44
CA ALA A 729 0.61 0.36 5.78
C ALA A 729 0.10 -1.09 5.65
N TRP A 730 -0.95 -1.34 4.85
CA TRP A 730 -1.57 -2.67 4.72
C TRP A 730 -0.56 -3.75 4.26
N ARG A 731 0.42 -3.41 3.40
CA ARG A 731 1.47 -4.36 2.97
C ARG A 731 2.34 -4.84 4.14
N LYS A 732 2.67 -3.93 5.06
CA LYS A 732 3.40 -4.25 6.30
C LYS A 732 2.57 -5.16 7.21
N SER A 733 1.26 -4.89 7.31
CA SER A 733 0.36 -5.74 8.09
C SER A 733 0.28 -7.16 7.52
N LEU A 734 0.18 -7.27 6.19
CA LEU A 734 0.13 -8.53 5.47
C LEU A 734 1.42 -9.35 5.68
N GLY A 735 2.58 -8.70 5.52
CA GLY A 735 3.87 -9.31 5.79
C GLY A 735 3.97 -9.83 7.23
N THR A 736 3.53 -9.03 8.20
CA THR A 736 3.54 -9.41 9.62
C THR A 736 2.65 -10.64 9.89
N LEU A 737 1.42 -10.66 9.38
CA LEU A 737 0.52 -11.81 9.53
C LEU A 737 1.07 -13.07 8.82
N MET A 738 1.72 -12.93 7.66
CA MET A 738 2.38 -14.04 6.98
C MET A 738 3.57 -14.58 7.78
N SER A 739 4.39 -13.72 8.37
CA SER A 739 5.56 -14.10 9.17
C SER A 739 5.19 -14.81 10.47
N LEU A 740 4.05 -14.44 11.05
CA LEU A 740 3.51 -15.08 12.24
C LEU A 740 2.69 -16.34 11.94
N GLY A 741 2.56 -16.73 10.67
CA GLY A 741 1.88 -17.95 10.25
C GLY A 741 0.35 -17.85 10.30
N PHE A 742 -0.22 -16.64 10.27
CA PHE A 742 -1.68 -16.44 10.27
C PHE A 742 -2.31 -16.56 8.88
N ILE A 743 -1.60 -16.14 7.84
CA ILE A 743 -2.13 -16.09 6.47
C ILE A 743 -1.11 -16.58 5.43
N GLU A 744 -1.62 -16.93 4.25
CA GLU A 744 -0.85 -17.14 3.02
C GLU A 744 -1.32 -16.19 1.91
N ARG A 745 -0.43 -15.90 0.96
CA ARG A 745 -0.71 -15.03 -0.19
C ARG A 745 -0.58 -15.82 -1.48
N ASP A 746 -1.62 -15.82 -2.32
CA ASP A 746 -1.55 -16.29 -3.70
C ASP A 746 -1.19 -15.09 -4.58
N TYR A 747 0.11 -14.99 -4.89
CA TYR A 747 0.65 -13.93 -5.73
C TYR A 747 0.03 -13.96 -7.13
N ALA A 748 -0.27 -15.15 -7.65
CA ALA A 748 -0.82 -15.36 -8.98
C ALA A 748 -2.22 -14.76 -9.15
N ARG A 749 -3.05 -14.83 -8.11
CA ARG A 749 -4.43 -14.32 -8.11
C ARG A 749 -4.62 -13.00 -7.38
N GLN A 750 -3.56 -12.44 -6.80
CA GLN A 750 -3.63 -11.27 -5.92
C GLN A 750 -4.61 -11.47 -4.75
N GLU A 751 -4.59 -12.66 -4.16
CA GLU A 751 -5.47 -13.03 -3.05
C GLU A 751 -4.68 -13.31 -1.77
N VAL A 752 -5.39 -13.22 -0.65
CA VAL A 752 -4.92 -13.57 0.68
C VAL A 752 -5.87 -14.60 1.28
N ALA A 753 -5.32 -15.59 1.98
CA ALA A 753 -6.09 -16.62 2.66
C ALA A 753 -5.63 -16.80 4.10
N ILE A 754 -6.59 -17.07 4.98
CA ILE A 754 -6.32 -17.49 6.34
C ILE A 754 -5.66 -18.88 6.33
N ALA A 755 -4.59 -19.04 7.10
CA ALA A 755 -3.93 -20.33 7.28
C ALA A 755 -4.73 -21.23 8.25
N PRO A 756 -4.55 -22.56 8.22
CA PRO A 756 -5.17 -23.44 9.20
C PRO A 756 -4.77 -23.06 10.62
N ALA A 757 -5.73 -23.13 11.56
CA ALA A 757 -5.44 -22.87 12.96
C ALA A 757 -4.53 -23.95 13.54
N ALA A 758 -3.47 -23.53 14.24
CA ALA A 758 -2.52 -24.45 14.83
C ALA A 758 -1.96 -23.96 16.15
N LEU A 759 -1.81 -24.89 17.10
CA LEU A 759 -0.98 -24.71 18.28
C LEU A 759 0.43 -25.20 17.96
N SER A 760 1.35 -24.27 17.67
CA SER A 760 2.76 -24.59 17.43
C SER A 760 3.54 -24.60 18.73
N ALA A 761 4.29 -25.67 18.98
CA ALA A 761 5.17 -25.72 20.15
C ALA A 761 6.26 -24.65 20.06
N ILE A 762 6.58 -24.04 21.20
CA ILE A 762 7.61 -23.00 21.27
C ILE A 762 8.94 -23.59 21.76
N PRO A 763 10.06 -23.37 21.06
CA PRO A 763 11.35 -23.89 21.49
C PRO A 763 11.71 -23.41 22.88
N SER A 764 12.44 -24.25 23.63
CA SER A 764 12.83 -23.96 25.01
C SER A 764 11.68 -23.71 25.99
N SER A 765 10.41 -23.79 25.58
CA SER A 765 9.22 -23.41 26.36
C SER A 765 8.20 -24.55 26.34
N VAL A 766 8.63 -25.69 26.86
CA VAL A 766 7.84 -26.93 26.80
C VAL A 766 6.57 -26.81 27.63
N GLY A 767 5.47 -27.30 27.06
CA GLY A 767 4.12 -27.12 27.58
C GLY A 767 3.48 -25.80 27.15
N VAL A 768 4.24 -24.87 26.54
CA VAL A 768 3.72 -23.61 26.01
C VAL A 768 3.69 -23.65 24.49
N PHE A 769 2.51 -23.40 23.95
CA PHE A 769 2.22 -23.37 22.52
C PHE A 769 1.76 -21.96 22.14
N VAL A 770 1.91 -21.58 20.87
CA VAL A 770 1.28 -20.38 20.32
C VAL A 770 0.17 -20.77 19.35
N LEU A 771 -1.00 -20.15 19.49
CA LEU A 771 -2.08 -20.24 18.52
C LEU A 771 -1.79 -19.34 17.31
N THR A 772 -1.74 -19.97 16.14
CA THR A 772 -1.52 -19.35 14.83
C THR A 772 -2.66 -19.70 13.87
N GLY A 773 -2.68 -19.11 12.68
CA GLY A 773 -3.70 -19.38 11.66
C GLY A 773 -5.07 -18.77 11.95
N ALA A 774 -6.13 -19.45 11.49
CA ALA A 774 -7.51 -19.00 11.64
C ALA A 774 -7.91 -18.80 13.10
N ARG A 775 -8.49 -17.64 13.38
CA ARG A 775 -8.99 -17.25 14.70
C ARG A 775 -10.38 -16.63 14.58
N PRO A 776 -11.42 -17.41 14.26
CA PRO A 776 -12.78 -16.93 14.36
C PRO A 776 -13.08 -16.59 15.83
N ARG A 777 -14.01 -15.66 16.06
CA ARG A 777 -14.29 -15.16 17.41
C ARG A 777 -14.72 -16.29 18.35
N ARG A 778 -15.57 -17.18 17.85
CA ARG A 778 -16.11 -18.31 18.60
C ARG A 778 -15.01 -19.29 19.04
N LEU A 779 -13.92 -19.43 18.28
CA LEU A 779 -12.79 -20.28 18.70
C LEU A 779 -12.21 -19.80 20.03
N LEU A 780 -11.90 -18.50 20.13
CA LEU A 780 -11.26 -17.94 21.32
C LEU A 780 -12.17 -17.99 22.54
N GLU A 781 -13.47 -17.72 22.35
CA GLU A 781 -14.48 -17.86 23.42
C GLU A 781 -14.55 -19.31 23.94
N ARG A 782 -14.58 -20.30 23.04
CA ARG A 782 -14.66 -21.72 23.40
C ARG A 782 -13.37 -22.25 24.05
N MET A 783 -12.21 -21.68 23.72
CA MET A 783 -10.93 -22.05 24.36
C MET A 783 -10.84 -21.59 25.83
N ASP A 784 -11.70 -20.67 26.26
CA ASP A 784 -11.76 -20.12 27.61
C ASP A 784 -13.08 -20.46 28.33
N ASP A 785 -13.92 -21.32 27.74
CA ASP A 785 -15.23 -21.71 28.29
C ASP A 785 -15.19 -23.11 28.91
N PRO A 786 -15.04 -23.25 30.25
CA PRO A 786 -15.07 -24.55 30.92
C PRO A 786 -16.45 -25.22 30.85
N ASN A 787 -17.50 -24.51 30.40
CA ASN A 787 -18.86 -25.04 30.22
C ASN A 787 -19.21 -25.21 28.72
N ASP A 788 -18.21 -25.38 27.84
CA ASP A 788 -18.46 -25.58 26.40
C ASP A 788 -19.44 -26.76 26.17
N PRO A 789 -20.40 -26.62 25.24
CA PRO A 789 -21.35 -27.70 24.95
C PRO A 789 -20.68 -28.96 24.40
N ASP A 790 -19.49 -28.87 23.81
CA ASP A 790 -18.67 -30.03 23.45
C ASP A 790 -17.86 -30.49 24.67
N ALA A 791 -18.22 -31.67 25.20
CA ALA A 791 -17.57 -32.25 26.36
C ALA A 791 -16.05 -32.43 26.19
N SER A 792 -15.57 -32.61 24.96
CA SER A 792 -14.13 -32.74 24.68
C SER A 792 -13.42 -31.39 24.84
N VAL A 793 -14.09 -30.30 24.46
CA VAL A 793 -13.57 -28.94 24.63
C VAL A 793 -13.60 -28.56 26.11
N ALA A 794 -14.73 -28.74 26.80
CA ALA A 794 -14.84 -28.45 28.23
C ALA A 794 -13.77 -29.18 29.06
N ALA A 795 -13.57 -30.48 28.81
CA ALA A 795 -12.54 -31.27 29.48
C ALA A 795 -11.12 -30.77 29.17
N ALA A 796 -10.87 -30.28 27.95
CA ALA A 796 -9.55 -29.77 27.57
C ALA A 796 -9.28 -28.37 28.15
N VAL A 797 -10.29 -27.51 28.27
CA VAL A 797 -10.17 -26.18 28.88
C VAL A 797 -9.68 -26.27 30.34
N ASP A 798 -10.13 -27.27 31.08
CA ASP A 798 -9.65 -27.53 32.46
C ASP A 798 -8.17 -27.92 32.54
N THR A 799 -7.57 -28.34 31.42
CA THR A 799 -6.18 -28.84 31.34
C THR A 799 -5.19 -27.82 30.79
N TRP A 800 -5.64 -26.64 30.36
CA TRP A 800 -4.76 -25.59 29.84
C TRP A 800 -4.98 -24.21 30.46
N VAL A 801 -4.02 -23.32 30.27
CA VAL A 801 -4.04 -21.92 30.71
C VAL A 801 -3.73 -21.03 29.51
N LEU A 802 -4.55 -20.00 29.30
CA LEU A 802 -4.35 -19.02 28.24
C LEU A 802 -3.55 -17.82 28.76
N HIS A 803 -2.51 -17.42 28.02
CA HIS A 803 -1.80 -16.17 28.23
C HIS A 803 -1.89 -15.28 26.99
N LEU A 804 -2.53 -14.12 27.14
CA LEU A 804 -2.72 -13.16 26.05
C LEU A 804 -1.65 -12.06 26.11
N ARG A 805 -0.93 -11.81 25.02
CA ARG A 805 0.12 -10.77 24.95
C ARG A 805 0.02 -10.00 23.64
N THR A 806 0.14 -8.68 23.71
CA THR A 806 0.07 -7.82 22.52
C THR A 806 1.37 -7.08 22.33
N ALA A 807 2.06 -7.34 21.22
CA ALA A 807 3.25 -6.58 20.84
C ALA A 807 2.84 -5.18 20.36
N VAL A 808 3.57 -4.15 20.80
CA VAL A 808 3.40 -2.77 20.35
C VAL A 808 4.68 -2.23 19.73
N ASP A 809 4.57 -1.27 18.82
CA ASP A 809 5.72 -0.60 18.22
C ASP A 809 6.16 0.61 19.06
N ALA A 810 7.17 1.34 18.57
CA ALA A 810 7.71 2.51 19.26
C ALA A 810 6.71 3.67 19.43
N THR A 811 5.60 3.66 18.69
CA THR A 811 4.51 4.64 18.82
C THR A 811 3.40 4.15 19.76
N GLY A 812 3.55 2.95 20.30
CA GLY A 812 2.55 2.30 21.15
C GLY A 812 1.41 1.64 20.37
N HIS A 813 1.42 1.68 19.03
CA HIS A 813 0.44 0.97 18.21
C HIS A 813 0.70 -0.53 18.21
N ALA A 814 -0.32 -1.36 17.98
CA ALA A 814 -0.12 -2.79 17.85
C ALA A 814 0.86 -3.11 16.70
N ALA A 815 1.89 -3.91 16.98
CA ALA A 815 2.88 -4.36 16.01
C ALA A 815 2.48 -5.70 15.34
N GLY A 816 1.39 -6.31 15.78
CA GLY A 816 0.82 -7.57 15.29
C GLY A 816 -0.46 -7.90 16.05
N PRO A 817 -1.12 -9.03 15.74
CA PRO A 817 -2.30 -9.43 16.48
C PRO A 817 -1.93 -9.87 17.90
N THR A 818 -2.90 -9.91 18.82
CA THR A 818 -2.67 -10.44 20.17
C THR A 818 -2.22 -11.90 20.06
N THR A 819 -1.06 -12.22 20.61
CA THR A 819 -0.53 -13.57 20.69
C THR A 819 -1.25 -14.32 21.81
N VAL A 820 -1.82 -15.48 21.47
CA VAL A 820 -2.47 -16.38 22.41
C VAL A 820 -1.52 -17.53 22.69
N TYR A 821 -0.92 -17.55 23.87
CA TYR A 821 -0.16 -18.68 24.35
C TYR A 821 -1.08 -19.64 25.07
N VAL A 822 -1.01 -20.92 24.71
CA VAL A 822 -1.72 -22.01 25.37
C VAL A 822 -0.71 -22.82 26.13
N GLU A 823 -0.84 -22.84 27.44
CA GLU A 823 -0.01 -23.63 28.33
C GLU A 823 -0.78 -24.88 28.76
N CYS A 824 -0.33 -26.09 28.41
CA CYS A 824 -1.05 -27.33 28.72
C CYS A 824 -0.14 -28.43 29.31
N GLU A 825 -0.78 -29.37 30.02
CA GLU A 825 -0.09 -30.53 30.59
C GLU A 825 0.12 -31.62 29.53
N THR A 826 1.37 -32.05 29.32
CA THR A 826 1.68 -33.05 28.29
C THR A 826 1.19 -34.46 28.64
N ALA A 827 0.88 -34.73 29.91
CA ALA A 827 0.24 -35.98 30.31
C ALA A 827 -1.19 -36.10 29.76
N ASP A 828 -1.87 -34.96 29.56
CA ASP A 828 -3.24 -34.89 29.06
C ASP A 828 -3.31 -34.65 27.54
N ASN A 829 -2.22 -34.91 26.81
CA ASN A 829 -2.14 -34.70 25.36
C ASN A 829 -3.33 -35.29 24.59
N GLY A 830 -3.87 -36.44 25.02
CA GLY A 830 -5.06 -37.04 24.38
C GLY A 830 -6.33 -36.20 24.55
N VAL A 831 -6.55 -35.65 25.75
CA VAL A 831 -7.68 -34.76 26.06
C VAL A 831 -7.52 -33.43 25.32
N VAL A 832 -6.32 -32.83 25.41
CA VAL A 832 -5.97 -31.59 24.71
C VAL A 832 -6.15 -31.74 23.21
N GLN A 833 -5.65 -32.82 22.60
CA GLN A 833 -5.77 -33.06 21.17
C GLN A 833 -7.23 -33.26 20.72
N ALA A 834 -8.05 -33.96 21.52
CA ALA A 834 -9.47 -34.13 21.23
C ALA A 834 -10.22 -32.78 21.25
N GLY A 835 -9.99 -31.97 22.29
CA GLY A 835 -10.58 -30.62 22.40
C GLY A 835 -10.14 -29.70 21.26
N LEU A 836 -8.85 -29.66 20.93
CA LEU A 836 -8.33 -28.86 19.81
C LEU A 836 -8.91 -29.32 18.47
N SER A 837 -9.02 -30.63 18.24
CA SER A 837 -9.63 -31.17 17.03
C SER A 837 -11.10 -30.77 16.89
N ALA A 838 -11.87 -30.76 17.98
CA ALA A 838 -13.25 -30.29 17.99
C ALA A 838 -13.37 -28.79 17.65
N LEU A 839 -12.35 -28.01 18.00
CA LEU A 839 -12.23 -26.59 17.67
C LEU A 839 -11.69 -26.32 16.25
N GLY A 840 -11.23 -27.35 15.54
CA GLY A 840 -10.57 -27.21 14.23
C GLY A 840 -9.13 -26.70 14.32
N VAL A 841 -8.48 -26.85 15.48
CA VAL A 841 -7.09 -26.45 15.72
C VAL A 841 -6.20 -27.69 15.67
N THR A 842 -5.10 -27.61 14.93
CA THR A 842 -4.13 -28.71 14.86
C THR A 842 -3.00 -28.49 15.86
N LEU A 843 -2.68 -29.50 16.67
CA LEU A 843 -1.50 -29.47 17.52
C LEU A 843 -0.25 -29.80 16.67
N GLN A 844 0.74 -28.92 16.68
CA GLN A 844 1.94 -29.00 15.86
C GLN A 844 3.20 -29.02 16.73
N GLY A 845 4.23 -29.72 16.25
CA GLY A 845 5.57 -29.67 16.83
C GLY A 845 6.20 -28.27 16.80
N ASP A 846 7.49 -28.19 17.04
CA ASP A 846 8.23 -26.93 16.91
C ASP A 846 8.47 -26.63 15.43
N VAL A 847 7.46 -26.04 14.78
CA VAL A 847 7.50 -25.72 13.34
C VAL A 847 8.59 -24.70 13.04
N GLY A 848 8.89 -23.78 13.96
CA GLY A 848 10.00 -22.83 13.80
C GLY A 848 11.34 -23.55 13.68
N THR A 849 11.62 -24.52 14.55
CA THR A 849 12.84 -25.34 14.47
C THR A 849 12.85 -26.23 13.24
N HIS A 850 11.75 -26.93 12.92
CA HIS A 850 11.70 -27.79 11.73
C HIS A 850 11.91 -27.01 10.43
N LEU A 851 11.35 -25.79 10.32
CA LEU A 851 11.63 -24.91 9.19
C LEU A 851 13.11 -24.53 9.16
N LEU A 852 13.68 -24.10 10.29
CA LEU A 852 15.08 -23.68 10.35
C LEU A 852 16.08 -24.80 10.00
N GLU A 853 15.80 -26.02 10.44
CA GLU A 853 16.59 -27.20 10.10
C GLU A 853 16.43 -27.57 8.61
N GLY A 854 15.19 -27.57 8.13
CA GLY A 854 14.85 -27.97 6.78
C GLY A 854 15.22 -26.95 5.69
N LEU A 855 15.34 -25.66 6.00
CA LEU A 855 15.65 -24.64 4.99
C LEU A 855 17.03 -24.89 4.34
N PRO A 856 17.16 -24.69 3.02
CA PRO A 856 18.45 -24.72 2.36
C PRO A 856 19.25 -23.46 2.68
N SER A 857 20.58 -23.58 2.79
CA SER A 857 21.45 -22.40 2.83
C SER A 857 21.35 -21.62 1.51
N LEU A 858 21.69 -20.33 1.53
CA LEU A 858 21.72 -19.50 0.32
C LEU A 858 22.59 -20.13 -0.78
N ARG A 859 23.70 -20.79 -0.42
CA ARG A 859 24.53 -21.52 -1.39
C ARG A 859 23.82 -22.74 -1.98
N GLN A 860 23.14 -23.53 -1.15
CA GLN A 860 22.35 -24.67 -1.62
C GLN A 860 21.16 -24.23 -2.47
N LEU A 861 20.52 -23.10 -2.12
CA LEU A 861 19.45 -22.51 -2.90
C LEU A 861 19.92 -22.14 -4.31
N LEU A 862 21.17 -21.68 -4.48
CA LEU A 862 21.74 -21.44 -5.81
C LEU A 862 22.02 -22.72 -6.62
N VAL A 863 22.18 -23.86 -5.95
CA VAL A 863 22.42 -25.16 -6.62
C VAL A 863 21.10 -25.85 -6.97
N THR A 864 20.12 -25.77 -6.08
CA THR A 864 18.87 -26.54 -6.13
C THR A 864 17.66 -25.73 -6.56
N GLY A 865 17.75 -24.41 -6.49
CA GLY A 865 16.69 -23.50 -6.90
C GLY A 865 16.40 -23.59 -8.39
N THR A 866 15.25 -23.08 -8.79
CA THR A 866 14.81 -23.09 -10.19
C THR A 866 15.80 -22.33 -11.05
N GLN A 867 16.57 -23.06 -11.86
CA GLN A 867 17.41 -22.48 -12.89
C GLN A 867 16.53 -21.95 -14.01
N LEU A 868 16.73 -20.68 -14.32
CA LEU A 868 16.05 -19.98 -15.39
C LEU A 868 16.87 -20.17 -16.65
N THR A 869 16.30 -20.88 -17.62
CA THR A 869 16.95 -21.10 -18.92
C THR A 869 17.02 -19.83 -19.76
N LEU A 870 16.20 -18.83 -19.43
CA LEU A 870 16.11 -17.52 -20.08
C LEU A 870 15.92 -16.44 -19.02
N SER A 871 16.34 -15.22 -19.33
CA SER A 871 16.05 -14.04 -18.53
C SER A 871 14.53 -13.87 -18.36
N PRO A 872 14.00 -13.72 -17.13
CA PRO A 872 12.57 -13.55 -16.90
C PRO A 872 11.95 -12.32 -17.57
N GLY A 873 12.76 -11.32 -17.91
CA GLY A 873 12.36 -10.13 -18.65
C GLY A 873 13.54 -9.52 -19.41
N ARG A 874 13.25 -8.59 -20.33
CA ARG A 874 14.25 -7.97 -21.23
C ARG A 874 15.06 -6.85 -20.58
N GLU A 875 14.60 -6.31 -19.46
CA GLU A 875 15.23 -5.21 -18.74
C GLU A 875 15.80 -5.67 -17.40
N PRO A 876 16.91 -6.42 -17.39
CA PRO A 876 17.53 -6.83 -16.15
C PRO A 876 18.07 -5.62 -15.39
N ARG A 877 17.84 -5.59 -14.08
CA ARG A 877 18.41 -4.57 -13.20
C ARG A 877 19.29 -5.21 -12.16
N LEU A 878 20.56 -4.87 -12.20
CA LEU A 878 21.55 -5.39 -11.27
C LEU A 878 21.52 -4.57 -9.98
N ARG A 879 21.39 -5.26 -8.85
CA ARG A 879 21.52 -4.66 -7.53
C ARG A 879 22.97 -4.25 -7.30
N ALA A 880 23.22 -2.95 -7.20
CA ALA A 880 24.56 -2.39 -7.08
C ALA A 880 24.61 -1.30 -6.00
N MET A 881 25.80 -1.05 -5.47
CA MET A 881 26.02 0.05 -4.54
C MET A 881 26.49 1.26 -5.35
N ASN A 882 25.83 2.41 -5.16
CA ASN A 882 26.26 3.66 -5.76
C ASN A 882 27.51 4.21 -5.03
N ALA A 883 28.06 5.32 -5.54
CA ALA A 883 29.25 5.96 -4.95
C ALA A 883 29.05 6.41 -3.49
N GLY A 884 27.80 6.64 -3.06
CA GLY A 884 27.44 7.01 -1.70
C GLY A 884 27.27 5.83 -0.73
N GLY A 885 27.55 4.59 -1.17
CA GLY A 885 27.39 3.41 -0.32
C GLY A 885 25.94 2.92 -0.18
N VAL A 886 25.01 3.49 -0.95
CA VAL A 886 23.58 3.13 -0.94
C VAL A 886 23.32 2.09 -2.03
N TRP A 887 22.52 1.09 -1.70
CA TRP A 887 22.13 0.05 -2.65
C TRP A 887 20.97 0.52 -3.52
N VAL A 888 21.18 0.44 -4.83
CA VAL A 888 20.25 0.87 -5.88
C VAL A 888 20.10 -0.22 -6.93
N TRP A 889 18.97 -0.24 -7.64
CA TRP A 889 18.79 -1.08 -8.82
C TRP A 889 19.34 -0.32 -10.03
N ALA A 890 20.37 -0.86 -10.68
CA ALA A 890 20.98 -0.24 -11.85
C ALA A 890 20.57 -0.99 -13.12
N PRO A 891 20.01 -0.33 -14.14
CA PRO A 891 19.64 -0.97 -15.40
C PRO A 891 20.86 -1.57 -16.10
N ARG A 892 20.67 -2.71 -16.78
CA ARG A 892 21.69 -3.40 -17.56
C ARG A 892 21.13 -3.85 -18.92
N ASN A 893 22.00 -3.91 -19.92
CA ASN A 893 21.64 -4.37 -21.27
C ASN A 893 21.55 -5.90 -21.36
N ASP A 894 22.17 -6.60 -20.41
CA ASP A 894 22.13 -8.04 -20.27
C ASP A 894 22.19 -8.41 -18.79
N ASP A 895 21.94 -9.67 -18.48
CA ASP A 895 22.08 -10.20 -17.12
C ASP A 895 23.30 -11.11 -16.97
N ARG A 896 24.34 -10.95 -17.81
CA ARG A 896 25.51 -11.84 -17.83
C ARG A 896 26.41 -11.66 -16.63
N ALA A 897 26.48 -10.47 -16.04
CA ALA A 897 27.35 -10.22 -14.90
C ALA A 897 26.88 -10.97 -13.65
N ARG A 898 27.80 -11.25 -12.72
CA ARG A 898 27.47 -11.81 -11.42
C ARG A 898 26.65 -10.83 -10.57
N GLY A 899 25.60 -11.31 -9.92
CA GLY A 899 24.88 -10.56 -8.88
C GLY A 899 23.37 -10.81 -8.85
N LEU A 900 22.66 -9.98 -8.10
CA LEU A 900 21.20 -10.02 -7.95
C LEU A 900 20.56 -9.18 -9.04
N TYR A 901 19.66 -9.77 -9.80
CA TYR A 901 18.83 -9.11 -10.79
C TYR A 901 17.38 -9.00 -10.33
N CYS A 902 16.77 -7.87 -10.64
CA CYS A 902 15.33 -7.66 -10.60
C CYS A 902 14.83 -7.54 -12.04
N TYR A 903 13.76 -8.26 -12.35
CA TYR A 903 13.06 -8.22 -13.61
C TYR A 903 11.64 -7.71 -13.34
N PRO A 904 11.29 -6.50 -13.82
CA PRO A 904 9.91 -6.06 -13.84
C PRO A 904 9.14 -6.91 -14.87
N ILE A 905 8.15 -7.67 -14.41
CA ILE A 905 7.31 -8.53 -15.26
C ILE A 905 5.85 -8.23 -14.93
N ARG A 906 5.17 -7.47 -15.79
CA ARG A 906 3.69 -7.37 -15.82
C ARG A 906 3.06 -7.07 -14.44
N GLY A 907 3.51 -6.01 -13.78
CA GLY A 907 3.03 -5.60 -12.44
C GLY A 907 3.52 -6.49 -11.28
N ARG A 908 4.40 -7.45 -11.56
CA ARG A 908 5.14 -8.23 -10.58
C ARG A 908 6.63 -8.04 -10.77
N ARG A 909 7.39 -8.54 -9.80
CA ARG A 909 8.84 -8.65 -9.89
C ARG A 909 9.25 -10.09 -9.77
N SER A 910 10.12 -10.50 -10.67
CA SER A 910 10.93 -11.70 -10.49
C SER A 910 12.32 -11.28 -10.07
N PHE A 911 12.89 -11.98 -9.10
CA PHE A 911 14.27 -11.79 -8.70
C PHE A 911 15.06 -13.02 -9.07
N ALA A 912 16.27 -12.82 -9.56
CA ALA A 912 17.15 -13.92 -9.87
C ALA A 912 18.61 -13.58 -9.55
N TRP A 913 19.38 -14.57 -9.19
CA TRP A 913 20.78 -14.43 -8.85
C TRP A 913 21.66 -15.16 -9.86
N ARG A 914 22.76 -14.53 -10.26
CA ARG A 914 23.80 -15.17 -11.06
C ARG A 914 25.08 -15.30 -10.25
N THR A 915 25.57 -16.53 -10.09
CA THR A 915 26.74 -16.85 -9.25
C THR A 915 28.07 -16.46 -9.91
N GLU A 916 28.20 -16.66 -11.22
CA GLU A 916 29.41 -16.37 -11.99
C GLU A 916 29.02 -15.68 -13.31
N PRO A 917 29.88 -14.85 -13.90
CA PRO A 917 29.62 -14.27 -15.21
C PRO A 917 29.23 -15.35 -16.23
N ASP A 918 28.16 -15.12 -17.00
CA ASP A 918 27.59 -16.05 -17.97
C ASP A 918 27.07 -17.40 -17.41
N GLY A 919 27.18 -17.65 -16.10
CA GLY A 919 26.70 -18.88 -15.44
C GLY A 919 25.18 -18.94 -15.29
N ALA A 920 24.60 -20.05 -14.82
CA ALA A 920 23.14 -20.18 -14.70
C ALA A 920 22.49 -19.05 -13.86
N LEU A 921 21.35 -18.55 -14.32
CA LEU A 921 20.51 -17.62 -13.57
C LEU A 921 19.54 -18.41 -12.70
N VAL A 922 19.48 -18.13 -11.40
CA VAL A 922 18.66 -18.90 -10.45
C VAL A 922 17.60 -18.01 -9.85
N ALA A 923 16.33 -18.42 -9.90
CA ALA A 923 15.25 -17.67 -9.25
C ALA A 923 15.46 -17.61 -7.73
N VAL A 924 15.32 -16.42 -7.15
CA VAL A 924 15.46 -16.19 -5.70
C VAL A 924 14.36 -15.26 -5.22
N ASP A 925 14.05 -15.26 -3.92
CA ASP A 925 13.28 -14.16 -3.34
C ASP A 925 14.17 -12.91 -3.15
N ALA A 926 13.54 -11.74 -3.01
CA ALA A 926 14.24 -10.46 -2.92
C ALA A 926 15.22 -10.40 -1.74
N ASP A 927 14.80 -10.87 -0.57
CA ASP A 927 15.58 -10.83 0.66
C ASP A 927 16.78 -11.77 0.59
N ALA A 928 16.60 -13.00 0.09
CA ALA A 928 17.66 -13.97 -0.19
C ALA A 928 18.68 -13.39 -1.18
N GLY A 929 18.20 -12.72 -2.22
CA GLY A 929 19.02 -11.98 -3.17
C GLY A 929 19.87 -10.89 -2.52
N GLU A 930 19.27 -10.08 -1.63
CA GLU A 930 19.98 -9.04 -0.88
C GLU A 930 21.10 -9.65 -0.03
N TRP A 931 20.82 -10.71 0.72
CA TRP A 931 21.85 -11.42 1.50
C TRP A 931 22.99 -11.96 0.63
N LEU A 932 22.68 -12.56 -0.52
CA LEU A 932 23.69 -12.98 -1.49
C LEU A 932 24.51 -11.80 -2.02
N ALA A 933 23.89 -10.64 -2.26
CA ALA A 933 24.58 -9.42 -2.67
C ALA A 933 25.58 -8.93 -1.62
N ARG A 934 25.22 -9.02 -0.33
CA ARG A 934 26.12 -8.69 0.80
C ARG A 934 27.28 -9.67 0.89
N LEU A 935 27.00 -10.97 0.81
CA LEU A 935 28.04 -12.01 0.81
C LEU A 935 29.04 -11.82 -0.33
N ASN A 936 28.56 -11.51 -1.54
CA ASN A 936 29.40 -11.27 -2.69
C ASN A 936 30.35 -10.06 -2.49
N ARG A 937 29.97 -9.10 -1.64
CA ARG A 937 30.80 -7.95 -1.26
C ARG A 937 31.70 -8.23 -0.04
N GLY A 938 31.77 -9.47 0.43
CA GLY A 938 32.55 -9.84 1.62
C GLY A 938 31.92 -9.36 2.94
N GLN A 939 30.65 -8.94 2.93
CA GLN A 939 29.94 -8.57 4.15
C GLN A 939 29.36 -9.82 4.81
N SER A 940 30.20 -10.52 5.58
CA SER A 940 29.84 -11.75 6.30
C SER A 940 29.52 -11.52 7.78
N THR A 941 29.58 -10.30 8.32
CA THR A 941 29.40 -10.03 9.76
C THR A 941 28.18 -9.13 10.02
N LEU A 942 27.02 -9.52 9.51
CA LEU A 942 25.77 -8.76 9.62
C LEU A 942 24.80 -9.29 10.69
N LEU A 943 25.18 -10.37 11.37
CA LEU A 943 24.44 -10.99 12.47
C LEU A 943 25.22 -10.86 13.77
N ALA A 944 24.52 -10.48 14.82
CA ALA A 944 25.01 -10.53 16.18
C ALA A 944 24.10 -11.41 17.04
N TYR A 945 24.70 -12.11 18.01
CA TYR A 945 23.98 -12.98 18.93
C TYR A 945 24.31 -12.62 20.38
N ASP A 946 23.26 -12.47 21.18
CA ASP A 946 23.36 -12.36 22.64
C ASP A 946 22.98 -13.73 23.25
N PRO A 947 23.98 -14.53 23.69
CA PRO A 947 23.72 -15.86 24.24
C PRO A 947 23.00 -15.83 25.59
N LEU A 948 23.10 -14.73 26.35
CA LEU A 948 22.42 -14.60 27.64
C LEU A 948 20.94 -14.25 27.44
N GLY A 949 20.67 -13.31 26.53
CA GLY A 949 19.32 -12.91 26.16
C GLY A 949 18.61 -13.88 25.22
N LYS A 950 19.35 -14.82 24.60
CA LYS A 950 18.87 -15.65 23.47
C LYS A 950 18.28 -14.79 22.35
N LYS A 951 19.01 -13.73 21.97
CA LYS A 951 18.59 -12.75 20.98
C LYS A 951 19.48 -12.79 19.75
N LEU A 952 18.87 -12.99 18.59
CA LEU A 952 19.53 -12.77 17.31
C LEU A 952 19.22 -11.36 16.82
N VAL A 953 20.28 -10.62 16.49
CA VAL A 953 20.21 -9.24 16.05
C VAL A 953 20.68 -9.17 14.60
N VAL A 954 19.82 -8.68 13.73
CA VAL A 954 20.05 -8.55 12.30
C VAL A 954 20.13 -7.06 11.95
N ARG A 955 21.08 -6.68 11.09
CA ARG A 955 21.20 -5.29 10.63
C ARG A 955 19.90 -4.80 9.99
N GLY A 956 19.48 -3.57 10.31
CA GLY A 956 18.30 -2.95 9.71
C GLY A 956 18.46 -2.76 8.20
N GLY A 957 17.33 -2.86 7.48
CA GLY A 957 17.29 -2.87 6.01
C GLY A 957 17.68 -4.21 5.38
N LEU A 958 17.98 -5.25 6.17
CA LEU A 958 18.21 -6.62 5.71
C LEU A 958 17.28 -7.56 6.45
N GLN A 959 16.08 -7.74 5.93
CA GLN A 959 15.17 -8.74 6.45
C GLN A 959 15.68 -10.15 6.06
N PRO A 960 15.59 -11.16 6.94
CA PRO A 960 15.84 -12.53 6.52
C PRO A 960 14.85 -12.98 5.44
N PRO A 961 15.21 -13.93 4.55
CA PRO A 961 14.28 -14.54 3.60
C PRO A 961 12.98 -14.95 4.25
N ALA A 962 11.85 -14.78 3.56
CA ALA A 962 10.51 -14.83 4.16
C ALA A 962 10.25 -16.07 5.03
N LEU A 963 10.70 -17.26 4.59
CA LEU A 963 10.54 -18.50 5.37
C LEU A 963 11.48 -18.58 6.57
N LEU A 964 12.70 -18.03 6.48
CA LEU A 964 13.62 -17.95 7.61
C LEU A 964 13.12 -16.93 8.64
N HIS A 965 12.64 -15.77 8.17
CA HIS A 965 12.01 -14.77 9.01
C HIS A 965 10.77 -15.33 9.73
N ARG A 966 9.91 -16.07 9.01
CA ARG A 966 8.79 -16.82 9.60
C ARG A 966 9.27 -17.84 10.63
N ALA A 967 10.28 -18.65 10.30
CA ALA A 967 10.83 -19.64 11.22
C ALA A 967 11.27 -18.99 12.53
N LEU A 968 11.95 -17.83 12.48
CA LEU A 968 12.39 -17.08 13.65
C LEU A 968 11.23 -16.46 14.44
N CYS A 969 10.21 -15.90 13.78
CA CYS A 969 9.02 -15.34 14.45
C CYS A 969 8.17 -16.42 15.13
N LEU A 970 8.01 -17.60 14.52
CA LEU A 970 7.29 -18.73 15.12
C LEU A 970 7.93 -19.26 16.41
N ARG A 971 9.22 -18.97 16.64
CA ARG A 971 9.90 -19.33 17.90
C ARG A 971 9.42 -18.52 19.11
N THR A 972 8.66 -17.45 18.92
CA THR A 972 8.05 -16.69 20.03
C THR A 972 6.57 -16.45 19.83
N GLY A 973 6.06 -16.56 18.60
CA GLY A 973 4.72 -16.10 18.27
C GLY A 973 4.58 -14.58 18.24
N LEU A 974 5.71 -13.84 18.28
CA LEU A 974 5.76 -12.38 18.30
C LEU A 974 6.51 -11.86 17.07
N PRO A 975 6.13 -10.69 16.54
CA PRO A 975 6.87 -10.07 15.45
C PRO A 975 8.28 -9.71 15.91
N ALA A 976 9.24 -9.69 14.97
CA ALA A 976 10.53 -9.09 15.23
C ALA A 976 10.35 -7.59 15.50
N TYR A 977 11.11 -7.05 16.44
CA TYR A 977 11.03 -5.62 16.77
C TYR A 977 12.30 -4.90 16.33
N MET A 978 12.18 -3.59 16.07
CA MET A 978 13.32 -2.75 15.71
C MET A 978 13.92 -2.12 16.97
N MET A 979 15.24 -2.20 17.08
CA MET A 979 16.01 -1.51 18.12
C MET A 979 16.99 -0.54 17.47
N THR A 980 17.06 0.69 17.99
CA THR A 980 18.11 1.66 17.66
C THR A 980 19.34 1.38 18.53
N SER A 981 20.44 0.96 17.91
CA SER A 981 21.66 0.57 18.63
C SER A 981 22.73 1.67 18.58
N GLY A 982 22.94 2.40 19.69
CA GLY A 982 24.08 3.30 19.91
C GLY A 982 24.13 4.54 18.99
N GLY A 983 25.00 5.51 19.30
CA GLY A 983 25.00 6.90 18.78
C GLY A 983 25.14 7.12 17.26
N LEU A 984 25.07 6.07 16.43
CA LEU A 984 25.03 6.16 14.97
C LEU A 984 23.63 5.92 14.39
N GLY A 985 22.60 5.73 15.23
CA GLY A 985 21.20 5.67 14.78
C GLY A 985 20.84 4.49 13.87
N ALA A 986 21.68 3.45 13.82
CA ALA A 986 21.41 2.29 12.98
C ALA A 986 20.30 1.41 13.58
N TYR A 987 19.22 1.23 12.84
CA TYR A 987 18.15 0.29 13.16
C TYR A 987 18.65 -1.14 13.04
N ARG A 988 18.16 -2.03 13.92
CA ARG A 988 18.42 -3.47 13.90
C ARG A 988 17.14 -4.24 14.19
N TRP A 989 16.90 -5.33 13.47
CA TRP A 989 15.84 -6.27 13.78
C TRP A 989 16.30 -7.20 14.90
N VAL A 990 15.45 -7.45 15.89
CA VAL A 990 15.73 -8.33 17.01
C VAL A 990 14.72 -9.47 17.03
N TYR A 991 15.25 -10.70 17.06
CA TYR A 991 14.50 -11.94 17.22
C TYR A 991 14.85 -12.55 18.58
N GLU A 992 13.83 -12.92 19.35
CA GLU A 992 14.00 -13.53 20.66
C GLU A 992 13.78 -15.04 20.61
N ASN A 993 14.11 -15.73 21.71
CA ASN A 993 14.06 -17.18 21.81
C ASN A 993 14.86 -17.92 20.72
N VAL A 994 15.93 -17.29 20.26
CA VAL A 994 16.91 -17.90 19.36
C VAL A 994 18.01 -18.46 20.25
N ASP A 995 18.11 -19.78 20.38
CA ASP A 995 19.22 -20.40 21.11
C ASP A 995 20.49 -20.43 20.23
N ASN A 996 21.61 -20.93 20.79
CA ASN A 996 22.89 -20.93 20.09
C ASN A 996 22.83 -21.74 18.79
N VAL A 997 22.18 -22.90 18.83
CA VAL A 997 22.06 -23.80 17.68
C VAL A 997 21.24 -23.12 16.58
N ALA A 998 20.13 -22.48 16.94
CA ALA A 998 19.31 -21.74 16.00
C ALA A 998 20.05 -20.51 15.42
N ALA A 999 20.83 -19.79 16.24
CA ALA A 999 21.61 -18.63 15.79
C ALA A 999 22.74 -19.04 14.83
N GLU A 1000 23.48 -20.10 15.16
CA GLU A 1000 24.52 -20.70 14.31
C GLU A 1000 23.91 -21.21 13.00
N ARG A 1001 22.81 -21.97 13.08
CA ARG A 1001 22.09 -22.44 11.89
C ARG A 1001 21.62 -21.27 11.02
N THR A 1002 21.08 -20.21 11.62
CA THR A 1002 20.67 -19.00 10.89
C THR A 1002 21.86 -18.34 10.18
N ALA A 1003 23.00 -18.25 10.86
CA ALA A 1003 24.22 -17.72 10.28
C ALA A 1003 24.71 -18.59 9.10
N ASP A 1004 24.72 -19.92 9.26
CA ASP A 1004 25.07 -20.87 8.21
C ASP A 1004 24.15 -20.77 7.00
N LEU A 1005 22.84 -20.70 7.22
CA LEU A 1005 21.84 -20.54 6.16
C LEU A 1005 22.10 -19.26 5.35
N LEU A 1006 22.44 -18.17 6.03
CA LEU A 1006 22.72 -16.87 5.42
C LEU A 1006 24.19 -16.69 4.98
N GLY A 1007 25.04 -17.70 5.16
CA GLY A 1007 26.48 -17.63 4.87
C GLY A 1007 27.25 -16.60 5.71
N GLN A 1008 26.73 -16.22 6.87
CA GLN A 1008 27.29 -15.20 7.75
C GLN A 1008 28.15 -15.82 8.86
N THR A 1009 29.07 -15.01 9.39
CA THR A 1009 29.81 -15.23 10.62
C THR A 1009 29.04 -14.57 11.77
N LEU A 1010 28.64 -15.38 12.75
CA LEU A 1010 27.90 -14.91 13.92
C LEU A 1010 28.82 -14.12 14.87
N GLN A 1011 28.46 -12.86 15.16
CA GLN A 1011 29.18 -12.06 16.15
C GLN A 1011 28.59 -12.24 17.56
N TYR A 1012 29.34 -12.85 18.46
CA TYR A 1012 28.92 -12.99 19.86
C TYR A 1012 29.08 -11.67 20.60
N THR A 1013 27.98 -11.19 21.20
CA THR A 1013 27.98 -9.96 21.98
C THR A 1013 27.97 -10.30 23.47
N HIS A 1014 29.06 -9.97 24.18
CA HIS A 1014 29.17 -10.20 25.63
C HIS A 1014 28.57 -9.08 26.48
N ARG A 1015 28.24 -7.93 25.86
CA ARG A 1015 27.48 -6.87 26.52
C ARG A 1015 26.00 -7.19 26.36
N THR A 1016 25.30 -7.38 27.48
CA THR A 1016 23.83 -7.29 27.51
C THR A 1016 23.45 -6.00 26.80
N MET A 1017 22.79 -6.13 25.65
CA MET A 1017 22.26 -4.98 24.92
C MET A 1017 21.18 -4.37 25.81
N ARG A 1018 21.54 -3.31 26.54
CA ARG A 1018 20.55 -2.53 27.28
C ARG A 1018 19.67 -1.84 26.25
N THR A 1019 18.37 -2.12 26.31
CA THR A 1019 17.36 -1.27 25.71
C THR A 1019 17.61 0.15 26.21
N ALA A 1020 17.85 1.08 25.30
CA ALA A 1020 17.82 2.50 25.64
C ALA A 1020 16.35 2.82 25.89
N SER A 1021 15.97 2.92 27.16
CA SER A 1021 14.65 3.37 27.62
C SER A 1021 14.44 4.84 27.29
#